data_AF-A0ABD3VIR0-F1
#
_entry.id   AF-A0ABD3VIR0-F1
#
_cell.length_a   1.000
_cell.length_b   1.000
_cell.length_c   1.000
_cell.angle_alpha   90.00
_cell.angle_beta   90.00
_cell.angle_gamma   90.00
#
_symmetry.space_group_name_H-M   'P 1'
#
loop_
_entity.id
_entity.type
_entity.pdbx_description
1 polymer ?
#
loop_
_entity_poly.entity_id
_entity_poly.type
_entity_poly.pdbx_seq_one_letter_code
_entity_poly.pdbx_strand_id
1 'polypeptide(L)'
;MGQLFSTPEPKARVETEPVQPILISPWREFEFSDSELDNVRDKIENYSPRSTLSVPDAKILLIGPVGSGKSSFVNTINSIFNDTITNQTNSGKSYNSLTTVYRQHRIQSKRKEGCLRFQLCDTPGLQENYGPTDNNLKHLFDGKLPDGCKVSYVDVNPNIEGFNKRPELKDQVHCVVFVLDATTLEVLGSNIRTQLHSLLRELNTREIPKVIVLTKIDELSKMVEDDVSNVFRCPRVKAAVKRAAEVLGVTLNTVHPIKNYEHEVVLNAKISQLAIVALDQIIGFADNCLVKKSSPIIVKSWRDVPDFNDQNRTTLMSKIANFSIPANVNVPEARILMIGPVGAGKSSFFNTINSIFNDRITNQSNTGSAASSLTTVYRQYQVRCGLNGQVLKFRLCDTCGIEEKKGPCLTDLVYLLEGNVPDGYAFSHSSPINRNICGFVSHPKLKDQIHCVVFVLDASTVQVASYLTWNKINQFQTELNRREIPKVIILTKIDTLSNTVSEDVSAVYQCPKVKKAVETVSATLGVPQHNIWPIKNYETEVCLNEKVSNLTLLALDQILGFANDFLIKKEASFRIDPWRDSLFTRETRTGLMARIESFNPPTALDVYEARILMIGPVGAGKSSFFNTINSIFNDRITNQSNTGSAASSLTTVYRQYKVQSGRTGQMLNFRLCDTCGIEETNGPSLSDLLYLLDGNVPDGYQFNPSSPIDPKIPGFIKRPRLKDQVHCVVFVFDASTVELVSKSVWTKVAQLQSQINKREIPKAVLLTKIDKLAVIVEEDLSRVFECEDVKKAVEKMSDTIGLPRQNIWPIKNYESEICINEKVNVLALGALDQILGFARDFLMKKEALMSFVPWRNAPPFTRENKLALAEKIENYSPPSVTKLSQARILMIGPVQAGKSSFCNTINSIFSDQITHRSVVSSSATNSVTKEYRQFQFRSGRTGRGLKFCLCDTCGIAERFGPDSTEMVYLVDGNIPDGYEFNPSSPITPEQSGFIHQPGLDEMVHCVVFVFDGSTLEKIPRSVWDKLKCLLVRMNKKGTPHIVLLTKIDEMVKEVDYNISRVYECTEIKMAVEKVSQMLEISPNDVMPIQNYVDEGILNDQIDNLALLAIHKVLGYANEFALKRLDVKDSRQGFDLDNKVVLTIVAVGITAALVTLITDVKITLAFIFITMLAMIMYRLYLG
;
A
#
# COMPACT_ATOMS: atom_id res chain seq x y z
N MET A 1 30.31 14.38 47.92
CA MET A 1 29.89 13.01 48.27
C MET A 1 28.43 12.86 47.85
N GLY A 2 27.99 12.07 46.87
CA GLY A 2 28.61 11.27 45.82
C GLY A 2 27.53 11.03 44.74
N GLN A 3 27.96 11.11 43.47
CA GLN A 3 27.29 10.67 42.22
C GLN A 3 25.81 11.01 41.97
N LEU A 4 25.58 11.98 41.07
CA LEU A 4 24.52 11.96 40.03
C LEU A 4 24.83 13.08 39.00
N PHE A 5 25.90 12.90 38.23
CA PHE A 5 26.09 13.55 36.94
C PHE A 5 26.14 12.44 35.89
N SER A 6 24.98 12.10 35.32
CA SER A 6 24.91 11.37 34.05
C SER A 6 24.68 12.40 32.94
N THR A 7 25.68 12.50 32.06
CA THR A 7 25.64 13.19 30.77
C THR A 7 24.38 12.87 29.97
N PRO A 8 23.83 13.81 29.16
CA PRO A 8 22.85 13.44 28.14
C PRO A 8 23.53 12.54 27.12
N GLU A 9 23.03 11.32 26.94
CA GLU A 9 23.45 10.46 25.82
C GLU A 9 23.26 11.21 24.50
N PRO A 10 24.19 11.08 23.54
CA PRO A 10 23.99 11.62 22.20
C PRO A 10 22.75 10.96 21.61
N LYS A 11 21.76 11.76 21.18
CA LYS A 11 20.66 11.28 20.33
C LYS A 11 21.31 10.50 19.19
N ALA A 12 21.05 9.20 19.15
CA ALA A 12 21.50 8.33 18.07
C ALA A 12 21.16 9.02 16.74
N ARG A 13 22.14 9.07 15.84
CA ARG A 13 21.90 9.36 14.43
C ARG A 13 20.67 8.56 14.01
N VAL A 14 19.61 9.25 13.61
CA VAL A 14 18.57 8.61 12.80
C VAL A 14 19.29 8.24 11.50
N GLU A 15 19.71 6.99 11.41
CA GLU A 15 20.07 6.40 10.13
C GLU A 15 18.89 6.64 9.19
N THR A 16 19.14 7.18 8.00
CA THR A 16 18.15 7.18 6.93
C THR A 16 17.84 5.72 6.62
N GLU A 17 16.75 5.22 7.19
CA GLU A 17 16.20 3.90 6.88
C GLU A 17 15.99 3.79 5.36
N PRO A 18 16.24 2.61 4.76
CA PRO A 18 16.10 2.41 3.33
C PRO A 18 14.66 2.68 2.89
N VAL A 19 14.49 3.31 1.72
CA VAL A 19 13.19 3.48 1.06
C VAL A 19 12.57 2.10 0.87
N GLN A 20 11.62 1.74 1.72
CA GLN A 20 10.93 0.46 1.59
C GLN A 20 10.14 0.46 0.27
N PRO A 21 10.23 -0.63 -0.53
CA PRO A 21 9.58 -0.68 -1.82
C PRO A 21 8.05 -0.59 -1.66
N ILE A 22 7.42 0.12 -2.60
CA ILE A 22 5.97 0.14 -2.78
C ILE A 22 5.49 -1.30 -2.89
N LEU A 23 4.46 -1.68 -2.14
CA LEU A 23 3.87 -3.00 -2.29
C LEU A 23 3.30 -3.12 -3.70
N ILE A 24 3.74 -4.16 -4.43
CA ILE A 24 3.36 -4.42 -5.83
C ILE A 24 1.82 -4.52 -5.95
N SER A 25 1.17 -5.13 -4.97
CA SER A 25 -0.28 -5.16 -4.80
C SER A 25 -0.71 -4.35 -3.57
N PRO A 26 -1.78 -3.56 -3.66
CA PRO A 26 -2.28 -2.85 -2.49
C PRO A 26 -2.77 -3.84 -1.41
N TRP A 27 -2.56 -3.53 -0.13
CA TRP A 27 -2.97 -4.38 0.99
C TRP A 27 -4.46 -4.23 1.36
N ARG A 28 -5.18 -3.36 0.65
CA ARG A 28 -6.64 -3.30 0.55
C ARG A 28 -7.01 -2.96 -0.89
N GLU A 29 -8.02 -3.64 -1.41
CA GLU A 29 -8.63 -3.25 -2.68
C GLU A 29 -9.37 -1.91 -2.49
N PHE A 30 -8.95 -0.90 -3.25
CA PHE A 30 -9.55 0.42 -3.26
C PHE A 30 -9.23 1.07 -4.60
N GLU A 31 -10.26 1.35 -5.39
CA GLU A 31 -10.14 2.03 -6.66
C GLU A 31 -10.38 3.53 -6.48
N PHE A 32 -9.55 4.36 -7.11
CA PHE A 32 -9.77 5.81 -7.10
C PHE A 32 -10.50 6.18 -8.38
N SER A 33 -11.76 6.61 -8.27
CA SER A 33 -12.56 7.05 -9.42
C SER A 33 -13.50 8.18 -9.04
N ASP A 34 -13.61 9.18 -9.92
CA ASP A 34 -14.54 10.29 -9.74
C ASP A 34 -16.00 9.81 -9.73
N SER A 35 -16.30 8.74 -10.49
CA SER A 35 -17.62 8.10 -10.49
C SER A 35 -17.97 7.46 -9.13
N GLU A 36 -17.05 6.77 -8.48
CA GLU A 36 -17.30 6.21 -7.14
C GLU A 36 -17.39 7.30 -6.09
N LEU A 37 -16.59 8.36 -6.21
CA LEU A 37 -16.66 9.53 -5.33
C LEU A 37 -18.07 10.14 -5.36
N ASP A 38 -18.61 10.42 -6.55
CA ASP A 38 -19.96 10.96 -6.70
C ASP A 38 -21.03 9.95 -6.24
N ASN A 39 -20.90 8.66 -6.55
CA ASN A 39 -21.84 7.63 -6.10
C ASN A 39 -21.94 7.54 -4.55
N VAL A 40 -20.80 7.56 -3.86
CA VAL A 40 -20.77 7.54 -2.39
C VAL A 40 -21.29 8.86 -1.82
N ARG A 41 -20.97 9.99 -2.47
CA ARG A 41 -21.52 11.31 -2.09
C ARG A 41 -23.05 11.31 -2.17
N ASP A 42 -23.62 10.87 -3.27
CA ASP A 42 -25.07 10.79 -3.48
C ASP A 42 -25.73 9.84 -2.47
N LYS A 43 -25.08 8.72 -2.15
CA LYS A 43 -25.54 7.79 -1.11
C LYS A 43 -25.63 8.46 0.27
N ILE A 44 -24.62 9.24 0.64
CA ILE A 44 -24.61 9.97 1.92
C ILE A 44 -25.61 11.15 1.91
N GLU A 45 -25.72 11.88 0.80
CA GLU A 45 -26.68 12.98 0.67
C GLU A 45 -28.14 12.49 0.76
N ASN A 46 -28.41 11.27 0.28
CA ASN A 46 -29.71 10.62 0.33
C ASN A 46 -29.94 9.72 1.55
N TYR A 47 -28.95 9.58 2.42
CA TYR A 47 -29.07 8.77 3.63
C TYR A 47 -30.21 9.26 4.53
N SER A 48 -30.96 8.31 5.11
CA SER A 48 -31.94 8.54 6.17
C SER A 48 -31.91 7.37 7.15
N PRO A 49 -31.95 7.60 8.47
CA PRO A 49 -31.87 6.52 9.46
C PRO A 49 -32.99 5.47 9.35
N ARG A 50 -32.67 4.18 9.35
CA ARG A 50 -33.62 3.05 9.18
C ARG A 50 -34.37 2.64 10.46
N SER A 51 -34.48 3.53 11.45
CA SER A 51 -35.10 3.22 12.74
C SER A 51 -36.63 3.21 12.69
N THR A 52 -37.27 2.22 13.33
CA THR A 52 -38.73 2.17 13.53
C THR A 52 -39.25 3.24 14.51
N LEU A 53 -38.35 3.91 15.23
CA LEU A 53 -38.65 4.92 16.27
C LEU A 53 -38.47 6.37 15.79
N SER A 54 -38.46 6.63 14.48
CA SER A 54 -38.40 7.99 13.89
C SER A 54 -37.24 8.87 14.42
N VAL A 55 -36.02 8.33 14.45
CA VAL A 55 -34.81 9.10 14.82
C VAL A 55 -34.45 10.07 13.68
N PRO A 56 -34.28 11.39 13.96
CA PRO A 56 -34.03 12.38 12.91
C PRO A 56 -32.65 12.23 12.27
N ASP A 57 -31.59 12.20 13.09
CA ASP A 57 -30.21 12.19 12.61
C ASP A 57 -29.39 11.11 13.34
N ALA A 58 -28.47 10.46 12.62
CA ALA A 58 -27.46 9.61 13.24
C ALA A 58 -26.36 10.45 13.90
N LYS A 59 -26.28 10.41 15.24
CA LYS A 59 -25.22 11.07 16.02
C LYS A 59 -23.93 10.26 16.09
N ILE A 60 -22.82 10.86 15.65
CA ILE A 60 -21.48 10.28 15.59
C ILE A 60 -20.54 11.13 16.45
N LEU A 61 -19.91 10.53 17.47
CA LEU A 61 -19.03 11.25 18.41
C LEU A 61 -17.55 11.05 18.04
N LEU A 62 -16.80 12.15 17.91
CA LEU A 62 -15.37 12.14 17.62
C LEU A 62 -14.56 12.24 18.92
N ILE A 63 -13.68 11.28 19.19
CA ILE A 63 -12.81 11.24 20.38
C ILE A 63 -11.36 11.02 19.96
N GLY A 64 -10.41 11.71 20.61
CA GLY A 64 -8.98 11.49 20.34
C GLY A 64 -8.07 12.48 21.06
N PRO A 65 -6.75 12.22 21.11
CA PRO A 65 -5.77 13.10 21.73
C PRO A 65 -5.77 14.53 21.19
N VAL A 66 -5.20 15.47 21.93
CA VAL A 66 -4.93 16.82 21.42
C VAL A 66 -4.01 16.72 20.19
N GLY A 67 -4.32 17.49 19.13
CA GLY A 67 -3.54 17.47 17.89
C GLY A 67 -3.83 16.30 16.94
N SER A 68 -4.77 15.41 17.26
CA SER A 68 -5.10 14.24 16.41
C SER A 68 -5.89 14.54 15.14
N GLY A 69 -6.34 15.79 14.95
CA GLY A 69 -7.05 16.21 13.73
C GLY A 69 -8.58 16.00 13.75
N LYS A 70 -9.22 15.95 14.93
CA LYS A 70 -10.70 15.84 15.07
C LYS A 70 -11.45 16.95 14.31
N SER A 71 -11.14 18.21 14.62
CA SER A 71 -11.77 19.37 13.98
C SER A 71 -11.36 19.50 12.50
N SER A 72 -10.13 19.11 12.15
CA SER A 72 -9.66 19.02 10.75
C SER A 72 -10.46 17.99 9.93
N PHE A 73 -10.86 16.87 10.55
CA PHE A 73 -11.74 15.90 9.89
C PHE A 73 -13.12 16.49 9.61
N VAL A 74 -13.71 17.23 10.57
CA VAL A 74 -14.97 17.95 10.37
C VAL A 74 -14.85 18.98 9.24
N ASN A 75 -13.77 19.78 9.21
CA ASN A 75 -13.50 20.73 8.12
C ASN A 75 -13.35 20.03 6.76
N THR A 76 -12.69 18.86 6.73
CA THR A 76 -12.53 18.07 5.51
C THR A 76 -13.88 17.61 4.97
N ILE A 77 -14.75 17.06 5.83
CA ILE A 77 -16.11 16.68 5.44
C ILE A 77 -16.93 17.89 4.97
N ASN A 78 -16.89 19.01 5.69
CA ASN A 78 -17.56 20.25 5.28
C ASN A 78 -17.06 20.76 3.92
N SER A 79 -15.76 20.66 3.67
CA SER A 79 -15.16 21.13 2.42
C SER A 79 -15.63 20.31 1.22
N ILE A 80 -15.76 18.99 1.40
CA ILE A 80 -16.25 18.07 0.37
C ILE A 80 -17.69 18.42 -0.03
N PHE A 81 -18.59 18.62 0.93
CA PHE A 81 -20.01 18.89 0.63
C PHE A 81 -20.28 20.33 0.18
N ASN A 82 -19.40 21.29 0.49
CA ASN A 82 -19.49 22.69 0.05
C ASN A 82 -18.70 23.01 -1.23
N ASP A 83 -18.03 22.03 -1.84
CA ASP A 83 -17.19 22.17 -3.03
C ASP A 83 -16.08 23.25 -2.92
N THR A 84 -15.67 23.60 -1.70
CA THR A 84 -14.67 24.64 -1.38
C THR A 84 -13.91 24.25 -0.12
N ILE A 85 -12.61 24.53 -0.05
CA ILE A 85 -11.84 24.27 1.18
C ILE A 85 -12.25 25.28 2.25
N THR A 86 -12.78 24.79 3.37
CA THR A 86 -13.36 25.61 4.44
C THR A 86 -12.57 25.46 5.74
N ASN A 87 -12.33 26.59 6.43
CA ASN A 87 -11.71 26.65 7.76
C ASN A 87 -12.73 27.13 8.80
N GLN A 88 -13.91 26.50 8.85
CA GLN A 88 -14.99 26.91 9.76
C GLN A 88 -14.72 26.54 11.23
N THR A 89 -13.80 25.60 11.50
CA THR A 89 -13.36 25.24 12.86
C THR A 89 -11.87 25.52 13.06
N ASN A 90 -11.49 26.00 14.26
CA ASN A 90 -10.10 26.37 14.60
C ASN A 90 -9.18 25.15 14.61
N SER A 91 -8.37 24.97 13.56
CA SER A 91 -7.33 23.94 13.46
C SER A 91 -5.92 24.56 13.43
N GLY A 92 -4.98 24.01 14.21
CA GLY A 92 -3.57 24.45 14.23
C GLY A 92 -2.68 23.54 15.11
N LYS A 93 -1.36 23.55 14.86
CA LYS A 93 -0.36 22.81 15.66
C LYS A 93 -0.07 23.58 16.95
N SER A 94 -0.76 23.25 18.04
CA SER A 94 -0.62 23.84 19.38
C SER A 94 -0.38 22.76 20.44
N TYR A 95 0.36 23.09 21.50
CA TYR A 95 0.58 22.22 22.67
C TYR A 95 -0.66 22.07 23.58
N ASN A 96 -1.68 22.94 23.44
CA ASN A 96 -2.94 22.90 24.20
C ASN A 96 -4.15 22.68 23.27
N SER A 97 -5.22 22.03 23.78
CA SER A 97 -6.47 21.80 23.01
C SER A 97 -7.09 23.11 22.52
N LEU A 98 -7.17 23.28 21.19
CA LEU A 98 -7.86 24.41 20.55
C LEU A 98 -9.39 24.32 20.71
N THR A 99 -9.92 23.10 20.76
CA THR A 99 -11.33 22.82 21.06
C THR A 99 -11.51 22.65 22.57
N THR A 100 -12.18 23.59 23.21
CA THR A 100 -12.43 23.61 24.67
C THR A 100 -13.89 23.33 25.03
N VAL A 101 -14.73 23.10 24.03
CA VAL A 101 -16.19 22.99 24.14
C VAL A 101 -16.68 21.86 23.24
N TYR A 102 -17.64 21.07 23.71
CA TYR A 102 -18.36 20.07 22.92
C TYR A 102 -19.24 20.75 21.88
N ARG A 103 -19.10 20.39 20.60
CA ARG A 103 -19.89 20.97 19.49
C ARG A 103 -20.55 19.93 18.60
N GLN A 104 -21.80 20.18 18.21
CA GLN A 104 -22.54 19.36 17.25
C GLN A 104 -22.57 20.06 15.88
N HIS A 105 -21.91 19.46 14.90
CA HIS A 105 -21.84 19.97 13.53
C HIS A 105 -22.90 19.30 12.66
N ARG A 106 -23.80 20.12 12.09
CA ARG A 106 -24.72 19.73 11.03
C ARG A 106 -24.12 20.11 9.68
N ILE A 107 -23.89 19.12 8.83
CA ILE A 107 -23.28 19.31 7.52
C ILE A 107 -24.37 19.72 6.52
N GLN A 108 -24.07 20.72 5.69
CA GLN A 108 -24.91 21.15 4.56
C GLN A 108 -24.21 20.78 3.25
N SER A 109 -25.00 20.42 2.22
CA SER A 109 -24.48 20.20 0.88
C SER A 109 -24.89 21.33 -0.04
N LYS A 110 -23.98 21.78 -0.90
CA LYS A 110 -24.28 22.75 -1.95
C LYS A 110 -25.25 22.18 -3.01
N ARG A 111 -25.32 20.84 -3.15
CA ARG A 111 -26.15 20.14 -4.14
C ARG A 111 -27.59 19.90 -3.66
N LYS A 112 -27.87 20.02 -2.35
CA LYS A 112 -29.17 19.66 -1.75
C LYS A 112 -29.62 20.70 -0.74
N GLU A 113 -30.88 21.12 -0.84
CA GLU A 113 -31.49 22.00 0.16
C GLU A 113 -31.70 21.27 1.50
N GLY A 114 -31.19 21.84 2.58
CA GLY A 114 -31.32 21.32 3.94
C GLY A 114 -30.05 20.62 4.48
N CYS A 115 -30.05 20.29 5.77
CA CYS A 115 -28.93 19.59 6.41
C CYS A 115 -28.98 18.08 6.13
N LEU A 116 -27.81 17.45 6.08
CA LEU A 116 -27.68 16.00 5.97
C LEU A 116 -28.19 15.30 7.24
N ARG A 117 -28.69 14.06 7.11
CA ARG A 117 -29.36 13.29 8.18
C ARG A 117 -28.40 12.59 9.16
N PHE A 118 -27.27 13.22 9.44
CA PHE A 118 -26.29 12.79 10.44
C PHE A 118 -25.63 14.02 11.10
N GLN A 119 -25.08 13.83 12.30
CA GLN A 119 -24.41 14.88 13.06
C GLN A 119 -23.03 14.41 13.52
N LEU A 120 -22.00 15.23 13.28
CA LEU A 120 -20.66 15.00 13.79
C LEU A 120 -20.47 15.80 15.08
N CYS A 121 -20.20 15.11 16.18
CA CYS A 121 -20.06 15.71 17.49
C CYS A 121 -18.57 15.78 17.88
N ASP A 122 -17.98 16.97 17.85
CA ASP A 122 -16.57 17.21 18.16
C ASP A 122 -16.36 17.41 19.67
N THR A 123 -15.34 16.76 20.22
CA THR A 123 -15.01 16.79 21.65
C THR A 123 -13.63 17.42 21.90
N PRO A 124 -13.42 18.06 23.07
CA PRO A 124 -12.09 18.47 23.50
C PRO A 124 -11.09 17.30 23.50
N GLY A 125 -9.84 17.58 23.14
CA GLY A 125 -8.83 16.52 23.03
C GLY A 125 -8.50 15.85 24.36
N LEU A 126 -8.23 14.54 24.31
CA LEU A 126 -7.72 13.81 25.47
C LEU A 126 -6.32 14.34 25.83
N GLN A 127 -6.17 14.86 27.04
CA GLN A 127 -4.94 15.42 27.57
C GLN A 127 -4.87 15.15 29.08
N GLU A 128 -3.66 14.89 29.58
CA GLU A 128 -3.40 14.69 31.00
C GLU A 128 -3.76 15.96 31.80
N ASN A 129 -4.53 15.80 32.88
CA ASN A 129 -4.99 16.86 33.80
C ASN A 129 -5.86 17.99 33.21
N TYR A 130 -6.12 18.02 31.89
CA TYR A 130 -6.89 19.08 31.23
C TYR A 130 -8.02 18.58 30.31
N GLY A 131 -8.02 17.30 29.93
CA GLY A 131 -9.01 16.69 29.04
C GLY A 131 -10.29 16.17 29.74
N PRO A 132 -11.29 15.72 28.97
CA PRO A 132 -12.57 15.23 29.50
C PRO A 132 -12.40 14.00 30.41
N THR A 133 -13.16 13.93 31.50
CA THR A 133 -13.19 12.76 32.39
C THR A 133 -14.00 11.59 31.82
N ASP A 134 -13.82 10.39 32.36
CA ASP A 134 -14.64 9.22 31.98
C ASP A 134 -16.14 9.44 32.23
N ASN A 135 -16.51 10.17 33.30
CA ASN A 135 -17.91 10.51 33.58
C ASN A 135 -18.48 11.51 32.57
N ASN A 136 -17.70 12.51 32.15
CA ASN A 136 -18.11 13.40 31.07
C ASN A 136 -18.39 12.63 29.78
N LEU A 137 -17.50 11.69 29.43
CA LEU A 137 -17.64 10.88 28.23
C LEU A 137 -18.85 9.94 28.31
N LYS A 138 -19.16 9.38 29.48
CA LYS A 138 -20.41 8.63 29.71
C LYS A 138 -21.65 9.50 29.50
N HIS A 139 -21.64 10.74 30.02
CA HIS A 139 -22.73 11.68 29.78
C HIS A 139 -22.89 12.04 28.30
N LEU A 140 -21.79 12.09 27.53
CA LEU A 140 -21.83 12.26 26.08
C LEU A 140 -22.40 11.05 25.36
N PHE A 141 -21.98 9.83 25.70
CA PHE A 141 -22.54 8.60 25.10
C PHE A 141 -24.04 8.48 25.31
N ASP A 142 -24.49 8.80 26.52
CA ASP A 142 -25.90 8.78 26.90
C ASP A 142 -26.69 9.96 26.28
N GLY A 143 -26.05 10.95 25.65
CA GLY A 143 -26.75 12.10 25.07
C GLY A 143 -27.25 13.12 26.09
N LYS A 144 -26.62 13.20 27.27
CA LYS A 144 -27.06 14.04 28.39
C LYS A 144 -26.55 15.49 28.33
N LEU A 145 -25.44 15.74 27.63
CA LEU A 145 -24.85 17.08 27.56
C LEU A 145 -25.38 17.90 26.36
N PRO A 146 -25.69 19.19 26.54
CA PRO A 146 -26.13 20.08 25.47
C PRO A 146 -24.96 20.51 24.56
N ASP A 147 -25.28 20.96 23.35
CA ASP A 147 -24.32 21.60 22.45
C ASP A 147 -23.73 22.88 23.08
N GLY A 148 -22.43 23.14 22.89
CA GLY A 148 -21.75 24.27 23.51
C GLY A 148 -21.30 24.07 24.96
N CYS A 149 -21.44 22.86 25.52
CA CYS A 149 -21.00 22.54 26.89
C CYS A 149 -19.47 22.50 27.00
N LYS A 150 -18.89 23.20 28.01
CA LYS A 150 -17.47 23.08 28.34
C LYS A 150 -17.21 21.73 29.01
N VAL A 151 -16.34 20.93 28.41
CA VAL A 151 -15.95 19.62 28.92
C VAL A 151 -14.44 19.63 29.19
N SER A 152 -14.04 19.28 30.41
CA SER A 152 -12.65 19.35 30.87
C SER A 152 -12.37 18.27 31.91
N TYR A 153 -11.30 18.42 32.69
CA TYR A 153 -10.90 17.50 33.75
C TYR A 153 -11.83 17.51 34.98
N VAL A 154 -12.88 18.32 34.98
CA VAL A 154 -13.88 18.40 36.06
C VAL A 154 -15.20 17.83 35.57
N ASP A 155 -15.82 16.98 36.38
CA ASP A 155 -17.13 16.41 36.07
C ASP A 155 -18.19 17.52 35.92
N VAL A 156 -18.91 17.49 34.79
CA VAL A 156 -19.95 18.46 34.50
C VAL A 156 -21.11 18.25 35.47
N ASN A 157 -21.52 19.32 36.15
CA ASN A 157 -22.64 19.28 37.09
C ASN A 157 -23.96 19.00 36.33
N PRO A 158 -24.75 17.98 36.71
CA PRO A 158 -26.05 17.68 36.09
C PRO A 158 -27.11 18.79 36.18
N ASN A 159 -26.84 19.88 36.93
CA ASN A 159 -27.71 21.05 37.06
C ASN A 159 -27.44 22.15 36.03
N ILE A 160 -26.53 21.96 35.07
CA ILE A 160 -26.34 22.95 33.98
C ILE A 160 -27.60 23.08 33.12
N GLU A 161 -27.82 24.28 32.59
CA GLU A 161 -28.91 24.55 31.65
C GLU A 161 -28.76 23.66 30.40
N GLY A 162 -29.85 22.97 30.02
CA GLY A 162 -29.86 22.05 28.87
C GLY A 162 -29.39 20.61 29.14
N PHE A 163 -29.07 20.22 30.38
CA PHE A 163 -28.73 18.82 30.71
C PHE A 163 -29.95 17.89 30.58
N ASN A 164 -29.86 16.90 29.69
CA ASN A 164 -30.96 15.95 29.44
C ASN A 164 -30.98 14.83 30.48
N LYS A 165 -31.97 14.86 31.39
CA LYS A 165 -32.12 13.86 32.46
C LYS A 165 -32.66 12.51 31.98
N ARG A 166 -33.35 12.47 30.83
CA ARG A 166 -33.98 11.26 30.27
C ARG A 166 -33.74 11.21 28.77
N PRO A 167 -32.52 10.88 28.33
CA PRO A 167 -32.19 10.85 26.92
C PRO A 167 -32.94 9.74 26.18
N GLU A 168 -33.59 10.12 25.08
CA GLU A 168 -34.23 9.18 24.17
C GLU A 168 -33.21 8.60 23.17
N LEU A 169 -33.62 7.63 22.36
CA LEU A 169 -32.73 7.04 21.34
C LEU A 169 -32.14 8.11 20.40
N LYS A 170 -32.91 9.16 20.05
CA LYS A 170 -32.44 10.29 19.22
C LYS A 170 -31.34 11.13 19.86
N ASP A 171 -31.24 11.11 21.18
CA ASP A 171 -30.30 11.94 21.94
C ASP A 171 -28.95 11.25 22.08
N GLN A 172 -28.95 9.91 22.13
CA GLN A 172 -27.80 9.05 22.35
C GLN A 172 -26.83 9.02 21.16
N VAL A 173 -25.59 8.61 21.43
CA VAL A 173 -24.57 8.39 20.39
C VAL A 173 -24.78 7.02 19.75
N HIS A 174 -24.71 6.97 18.43
CA HIS A 174 -24.95 5.77 17.63
C HIS A 174 -23.66 5.12 17.14
N CYS A 175 -22.58 5.90 17.00
CA CYS A 175 -21.25 5.42 16.66
C CYS A 175 -20.19 6.34 17.28
N VAL A 176 -19.06 5.78 17.70
CA VAL A 176 -17.90 6.55 18.18
C VAL A 176 -16.74 6.38 17.20
N VAL A 177 -16.12 7.50 16.84
CA VAL A 177 -14.94 7.55 15.97
C VAL A 177 -13.72 7.97 16.79
N PHE A 178 -12.76 7.06 16.90
CA PHE A 178 -11.46 7.36 17.49
C PHE A 178 -10.55 7.98 16.43
N VAL A 179 -10.27 9.28 16.55
CA VAL A 179 -9.39 10.03 15.66
C VAL A 179 -7.98 10.03 16.22
N LEU A 180 -7.08 9.31 15.56
CA LEU A 180 -5.69 9.13 15.99
C LEU A 180 -4.71 9.66 14.95
N ASP A 181 -3.60 10.22 15.41
CA ASP A 181 -2.50 10.68 14.56
C ASP A 181 -1.54 9.51 14.30
N ALA A 182 -1.29 9.22 13.02
CA ALA A 182 -0.49 8.09 12.60
C ALA A 182 0.98 8.17 13.05
N THR A 183 1.51 9.38 13.24
CA THR A 183 2.91 9.64 13.61
C THR A 183 3.17 9.46 15.10
N THR A 184 2.14 9.63 15.95
CA THR A 184 2.31 9.65 17.41
C THR A 184 1.82 8.39 18.12
N LEU A 185 1.38 7.36 17.37
CA LEU A 185 0.86 6.10 17.93
C LEU A 185 1.85 5.40 18.89
N GLU A 186 3.16 5.46 18.58
CA GLU A 186 4.21 4.81 19.37
C GLU A 186 4.45 5.51 20.71
N VAL A 187 4.27 6.85 20.74
CA VAL A 187 4.54 7.73 21.88
C VAL A 187 3.27 8.06 22.68
N LEU A 188 2.14 7.40 22.39
CA LEU A 188 0.91 7.55 23.16
C LEU A 188 1.17 7.23 24.65
N GLY A 189 1.07 8.26 25.51
CA GLY A 189 1.31 8.15 26.95
C GLY A 189 0.41 7.10 27.62
N SER A 190 0.92 6.48 28.69
CA SER A 190 0.23 5.41 29.45
C SER A 190 -1.15 5.84 29.97
N ASN A 191 -1.30 7.10 30.38
CA ASN A 191 -2.56 7.64 30.88
C ASN A 191 -3.64 7.74 29.78
N ILE A 192 -3.28 8.22 28.59
CA ILE A 192 -4.19 8.29 27.44
C ILE A 192 -4.58 6.88 26.98
N ARG A 193 -3.63 5.93 26.93
CA ARG A 193 -3.92 4.52 26.60
C ARG A 193 -4.90 3.89 27.59
N THR A 194 -4.70 4.12 28.89
CA THR A 194 -5.59 3.61 29.93
C THR A 194 -7.00 4.18 29.80
N GLN A 195 -7.10 5.48 29.54
CA GLN A 195 -8.38 6.14 29.31
C GLN A 195 -9.09 5.59 28.06
N LEU A 196 -8.38 5.41 26.94
CA LEU A 196 -8.92 4.80 25.74
C LEU A 196 -9.44 3.37 26.00
N HIS A 197 -8.71 2.54 26.74
CA HIS A 197 -9.17 1.20 27.12
C HIS A 197 -10.40 1.22 28.05
N SER A 198 -10.49 2.17 28.98
CA SER A 198 -11.68 2.39 29.81
C SER A 198 -12.90 2.67 28.95
N LEU A 199 -12.77 3.59 27.99
CA LEU A 199 -13.84 3.94 27.05
C LEU A 199 -14.26 2.77 26.17
N LEU A 200 -13.31 1.96 25.70
CA LEU A 200 -13.62 0.76 24.91
C LEU A 200 -14.50 -0.24 25.69
N ARG A 201 -14.24 -0.44 26.99
CA ARG A 201 -15.08 -1.29 27.84
C ARG A 201 -16.49 -0.74 27.94
N GLU A 202 -16.63 0.56 28.15
CA GLU A 202 -17.92 1.25 28.25
C GLU A 202 -18.72 1.25 26.93
N LEU A 203 -18.04 1.31 25.78
CA LEU A 203 -18.69 1.19 24.47
C LEU A 203 -19.16 -0.24 24.20
N ASN A 204 -18.37 -1.24 24.60
CA ASN A 204 -18.73 -2.64 24.46
C ASN A 204 -19.97 -3.00 25.29
N THR A 205 -20.08 -2.50 26.53
CA THR A 205 -21.25 -2.75 27.38
C THR A 205 -22.53 -2.10 26.85
N ARG A 206 -22.41 -0.98 26.13
CA ARG A 206 -23.54 -0.28 25.47
C ARG A 206 -23.81 -0.77 24.05
N GLU A 207 -23.03 -1.72 23.57
CA GLU A 207 -23.05 -2.22 22.19
C GLU A 207 -22.96 -1.10 21.13
N ILE A 208 -22.23 -0.02 21.44
CA ILE A 208 -22.02 1.10 20.50
C ILE A 208 -20.83 0.74 19.58
N PRO A 209 -21.00 0.79 18.25
CA PRO A 209 -19.91 0.52 17.31
C PRO A 209 -18.81 1.58 17.42
N LYS A 210 -17.58 1.14 17.13
CA LYS A 210 -16.36 1.93 17.22
C LYS A 210 -15.57 1.82 15.91
N VAL A 211 -15.19 2.97 15.36
CA VAL A 211 -14.41 3.09 14.13
C VAL A 211 -13.16 3.91 14.42
N ILE A 212 -12.04 3.61 13.77
CA ILE A 212 -10.80 4.39 13.90
C ILE A 212 -10.59 5.17 12.61
N VAL A 213 -10.38 6.48 12.75
CA VAL A 213 -9.90 7.35 11.67
C VAL A 213 -8.47 7.72 11.98
N LEU A 214 -7.57 7.31 11.10
CA LEU A 214 -6.13 7.52 11.23
C LEU A 214 -5.71 8.69 10.34
N THR A 215 -5.33 9.81 10.94
CA THR A 215 -4.97 11.07 10.26
C THR A 215 -3.45 11.21 10.11
N LYS A 216 -3.00 12.19 9.32
CA LYS A 216 -1.57 12.48 9.04
C LYS A 216 -0.80 11.30 8.45
N ILE A 217 -1.47 10.55 7.58
CA ILE A 217 -0.87 9.42 6.87
C ILE A 217 0.18 9.85 5.84
N ASP A 218 0.08 11.08 5.37
CA ASP A 218 1.02 11.77 4.49
C ASP A 218 2.34 12.07 5.21
N GLU A 219 2.31 12.43 6.49
CA GLU A 219 3.52 12.62 7.30
C GLU A 219 4.29 11.30 7.57
N LEU A 220 3.66 10.13 7.37
CA LEU A 220 4.33 8.83 7.55
C LEU A 220 5.27 8.46 6.39
N SER A 221 5.03 8.96 5.18
CA SER A 221 5.81 8.59 4.02
C SER A 221 5.64 9.61 2.92
N LYS A 222 6.78 10.09 2.40
CA LYS A 222 6.82 11.02 1.27
C LYS A 222 6.07 10.49 0.04
N MET A 223 6.05 9.17 -0.17
CA MET A 223 5.28 8.52 -1.23
C MET A 223 3.76 8.76 -1.14
N VAL A 224 3.22 8.87 0.07
CA VAL A 224 1.79 9.16 0.32
C VAL A 224 1.54 10.66 0.32
N GLU A 225 2.53 11.45 0.75
CA GLU A 225 2.53 12.91 0.62
C GLU A 225 2.46 13.35 -0.85
N ASP A 226 3.31 12.78 -1.70
CA ASP A 226 3.41 13.06 -3.13
C ASP A 226 2.17 12.57 -3.91
N ASP A 227 1.67 11.37 -3.60
CA ASP A 227 0.40 10.85 -4.14
C ASP A 227 -0.36 10.01 -3.12
N VAL A 228 -1.49 10.55 -2.66
CA VAL A 228 -2.41 9.91 -1.72
C VAL A 228 -2.94 8.56 -2.21
N SER A 229 -2.94 8.31 -3.54
CA SER A 229 -3.35 7.02 -4.10
C SER A 229 -2.50 5.84 -3.61
N ASN A 230 -1.28 6.13 -3.16
CA ASN A 230 -0.34 5.16 -2.63
C ASN A 230 -0.63 4.72 -1.18
N VAL A 231 -1.66 5.25 -0.53
CA VAL A 231 -2.01 4.94 0.87
C VAL A 231 -2.10 3.43 1.13
N PHE A 232 -2.77 2.68 0.24
CA PHE A 232 -2.92 1.22 0.37
C PHE A 232 -1.78 0.42 -0.24
N ARG A 233 -0.73 1.07 -0.74
CA ARG A 233 0.53 0.42 -1.19
C ARG A 233 1.71 0.72 -0.26
N CYS A 234 1.55 1.65 0.68
CA CYS A 234 2.59 2.05 1.61
C CYS A 234 2.71 1.09 2.81
N PRO A 235 3.88 0.44 3.03
CA PRO A 235 4.11 -0.42 4.20
C PRO A 235 3.98 0.31 5.54
N ARG A 236 4.43 1.58 5.62
CA ARG A 236 4.36 2.38 6.85
C ARG A 236 2.92 2.67 7.27
N VAL A 237 2.04 2.97 6.31
CA VAL A 237 0.60 3.12 6.57
C VAL A 237 -0.02 1.78 6.99
N LYS A 238 0.32 0.66 6.34
CA LYS A 238 -0.12 -0.69 6.75
C LYS A 238 0.25 -0.99 8.20
N ALA A 239 1.49 -0.69 8.59
CA ALA A 239 1.98 -0.87 9.94
C ALA A 239 1.25 0.04 10.94
N ALA A 240 1.03 1.31 10.60
CA ALA A 240 0.28 2.24 11.44
C ALA A 240 -1.19 1.81 11.63
N VAL A 241 -1.83 1.32 10.57
CA VAL A 241 -3.19 0.75 10.62
C VAL A 241 -3.25 -0.48 11.52
N LYS A 242 -2.28 -1.40 11.39
CA LYS A 242 -2.18 -2.59 12.25
C LYS A 242 -1.98 -2.22 13.71
N ARG A 243 -1.07 -1.28 13.99
CA ARG A 243 -0.84 -0.78 15.35
C ARG A 243 -2.06 -0.10 15.95
N ALA A 244 -2.75 0.75 15.19
CA ALA A 244 -3.98 1.40 15.66
C ALA A 244 -5.07 0.37 16.00
N ALA A 245 -5.19 -0.69 15.18
CA ALA A 245 -6.10 -1.80 15.44
C ALA A 245 -5.74 -2.57 16.72
N GLU A 246 -4.45 -2.84 16.94
CA GLU A 246 -3.94 -3.49 18.15
C GLU A 246 -4.16 -2.64 19.41
N VAL A 247 -3.84 -1.34 19.36
CA VAL A 247 -3.99 -0.42 20.49
C VAL A 247 -5.43 -0.35 20.99
N LEU A 248 -6.42 -0.40 20.10
CA LEU A 248 -7.83 -0.30 20.47
C LEU A 248 -8.60 -1.63 20.41
N GLY A 249 -7.93 -2.75 20.11
CA GLY A 249 -8.53 -4.09 20.04
C GLY A 249 -9.67 -4.19 19.02
N VAL A 250 -9.49 -3.60 17.84
CA VAL A 250 -10.48 -3.64 16.75
C VAL A 250 -9.95 -4.43 15.55
N THR A 251 -10.84 -4.87 14.66
CA THR A 251 -10.44 -5.51 13.40
C THR A 251 -9.79 -4.51 12.46
N LEU A 252 -8.88 -4.97 11.60
CA LEU A 252 -8.22 -4.08 10.63
C LEU A 252 -9.21 -3.32 9.75
N ASN A 253 -10.34 -3.93 9.37
CA ASN A 253 -11.31 -3.32 8.44
C ASN A 253 -12.03 -2.08 9.00
N THR A 254 -12.01 -1.86 10.31
CA THR A 254 -12.64 -0.69 10.97
C THR A 254 -11.67 0.47 11.16
N VAL A 255 -10.48 0.42 10.55
CA VAL A 255 -9.44 1.45 10.64
C VAL A 255 -9.28 2.11 9.27
N HIS A 256 -9.61 3.39 9.17
CA HIS A 256 -9.61 4.16 7.92
C HIS A 256 -8.45 5.17 7.93
N PRO A 257 -7.41 4.95 7.12
CA PRO A 257 -6.39 5.97 6.89
C PRO A 257 -6.96 7.10 6.01
N ILE A 258 -6.86 8.34 6.48
CA ILE A 258 -7.30 9.52 5.73
C ILE A 258 -6.22 10.61 5.76
N LYS A 259 -6.25 11.47 4.74
CA LYS A 259 -5.55 12.76 4.73
C LYS A 259 -6.60 13.85 4.94
N ASN A 260 -6.35 14.78 5.86
CA ASN A 260 -7.17 15.98 6.00
C ASN A 260 -6.61 17.08 5.07
N TYR A 261 -7.45 18.00 4.61
CA TYR A 261 -6.95 19.16 3.86
C TYR A 261 -6.10 20.07 4.78
N GLU A 262 -4.85 20.33 4.38
CA GLU A 262 -3.91 21.19 5.13
C GLU A 262 -3.11 22.13 4.22
N HIS A 263 -2.60 21.63 3.09
CA HIS A 263 -1.74 22.40 2.16
C HIS A 263 -2.40 22.71 0.82
N GLU A 264 -3.50 22.03 0.51
CA GLU A 264 -4.20 22.14 -0.76
C GLU A 264 -5.05 23.41 -0.82
N VAL A 265 -5.08 24.04 -2.01
CA VAL A 265 -5.89 25.23 -2.29
C VAL A 265 -7.20 24.87 -3.02
N VAL A 266 -7.24 23.69 -3.66
CA VAL A 266 -8.38 23.14 -4.40
C VAL A 266 -8.66 21.74 -3.86
N LEU A 267 -9.94 21.35 -3.82
CA LEU A 267 -10.32 19.98 -3.45
C LEU A 267 -9.61 18.97 -4.34
N ASN A 268 -9.08 17.91 -3.72
CA ASN A 268 -8.44 16.81 -4.40
C ASN A 268 -9.37 15.59 -4.35
N ALA A 269 -9.76 15.08 -5.52
CA ALA A 269 -10.72 13.98 -5.62
C ALA A 269 -10.30 12.74 -4.80
N LYS A 270 -9.00 12.40 -4.77
CA LYS A 270 -8.48 11.25 -4.01
C LYS A 270 -8.58 11.46 -2.50
N ILE A 271 -8.26 12.66 -2.02
CA ILE A 271 -8.42 13.02 -0.60
C ILE A 271 -9.89 12.96 -0.20
N SER A 272 -10.76 13.55 -1.03
CA SER A 272 -12.21 13.50 -0.84
C SER A 272 -12.75 12.07 -0.79
N GLN A 273 -12.29 11.19 -1.68
CA GLN A 273 -12.76 9.81 -1.77
C GLN A 273 -12.40 9.00 -0.52
N LEU A 274 -11.17 9.14 0.01
CA LEU A 274 -10.80 8.47 1.27
C LEU A 274 -11.65 8.92 2.45
N ALA A 275 -11.89 10.22 2.58
CA ALA A 275 -12.68 10.77 3.68
C ALA A 275 -14.16 10.38 3.58
N ILE A 276 -14.74 10.39 2.38
CA ILE A 276 -16.16 10.09 2.18
C ILE A 276 -16.45 8.59 2.30
N VAL A 277 -15.56 7.70 1.86
CA VAL A 277 -15.70 6.25 2.05
C VAL A 277 -15.59 5.89 3.53
N ALA A 278 -14.68 6.54 4.27
CA ALA A 278 -14.64 6.39 5.73
C ALA A 278 -15.96 6.84 6.39
N LEU A 279 -16.52 7.97 5.94
CA LEU A 279 -17.79 8.49 6.45
C LEU A 279 -18.98 7.56 6.14
N ASP A 280 -19.08 6.99 4.93
CA ASP A 280 -20.12 6.03 4.56
C ASP A 280 -20.12 4.81 5.47
N GLN A 281 -18.94 4.26 5.77
CA GLN A 281 -18.84 3.13 6.69
C GLN A 281 -19.24 3.51 8.12
N ILE A 282 -18.81 4.69 8.60
CA ILE A 282 -19.19 5.21 9.93
C ILE A 282 -20.72 5.36 10.02
N ILE A 283 -21.37 5.92 9.00
CA ILE A 283 -22.83 6.06 8.92
C ILE A 283 -23.50 4.68 8.91
N GLY A 284 -22.97 3.72 8.14
CA GLY A 284 -23.49 2.34 8.12
C GLY A 284 -23.43 1.64 9.47
N PHE A 285 -22.35 1.84 10.24
CA PHE A 285 -22.27 1.33 11.62
C PHE A 285 -23.29 1.99 12.55
N ALA A 286 -23.42 3.32 12.48
CA ALA A 286 -24.39 4.07 13.28
C ALA A 286 -25.84 3.62 12.99
N ASP A 287 -26.16 3.38 11.73
CA ASP A 287 -27.49 2.96 11.29
C ASP A 287 -27.82 1.51 11.71
N ASN A 288 -26.86 0.59 11.61
CA ASN A 288 -27.04 -0.78 12.13
C ASN A 288 -27.28 -0.80 13.65
N CYS A 289 -26.62 0.09 14.40
CA CYS A 289 -26.86 0.26 15.83
C CYS A 289 -28.30 0.71 16.11
N LEU A 290 -28.84 1.62 15.29
CA LEU A 290 -30.23 2.08 15.37
C LEU A 290 -31.23 0.95 15.10
N VAL A 291 -30.99 0.11 14.10
CA VAL A 291 -31.85 -1.05 13.78
C VAL A 291 -31.83 -2.09 14.92
N LYS A 292 -30.64 -2.40 15.45
CA LYS A 292 -30.50 -3.37 16.54
C LYS A 292 -31.24 -2.95 17.81
N LYS A 293 -31.14 -1.67 18.17
CA LYS A 293 -31.80 -1.11 19.37
C LYS A 293 -33.32 -0.97 19.22
N SER A 294 -33.89 -1.25 18.04
CA SER A 294 -35.31 -1.04 17.72
C SER A 294 -36.13 -2.32 17.45
N SER A 295 -35.57 -3.53 17.65
CA SER A 295 -36.23 -4.83 17.36
C SER A 295 -36.46 -5.72 18.61
N PRO A 296 -37.58 -6.49 18.73
CA PRO A 296 -37.85 -7.41 19.86
C PRO A 296 -37.23 -8.83 19.72
N ILE A 297 -36.93 -9.50 20.84
CA ILE A 297 -36.11 -10.73 20.96
C ILE A 297 -36.91 -12.03 20.68
N ILE A 298 -36.44 -12.88 19.74
CA ILE A 298 -36.89 -14.27 19.51
C ILE A 298 -35.81 -15.25 20.05
N VAL A 299 -36.19 -16.32 20.77
CA VAL A 299 -35.25 -17.34 21.29
C VAL A 299 -34.72 -18.19 20.13
N LYS A 300 -33.42 -18.04 19.85
CA LYS A 300 -32.73 -18.66 18.71
C LYS A 300 -32.21 -20.07 19.06
N SER A 301 -32.38 -21.04 18.16
CA SER A 301 -31.75 -22.38 18.23
C SER A 301 -30.23 -22.27 18.44
N TRP A 302 -29.64 -23.19 19.21
CA TRP A 302 -28.20 -23.15 19.50
C TRP A 302 -27.31 -23.67 18.35
N ARG A 303 -27.92 -24.22 17.30
CA ARG A 303 -27.29 -24.51 16.00
C ARG A 303 -28.25 -24.10 14.90
N ASP A 304 -27.70 -23.50 13.85
CA ASP A 304 -28.43 -23.16 12.64
C ASP A 304 -28.57 -24.40 11.76
N VAL A 305 -29.80 -24.85 11.53
CA VAL A 305 -30.12 -26.02 10.70
C VAL A 305 -31.38 -25.74 9.87
N PRO A 306 -31.52 -26.32 8.68
CA PRO A 306 -32.75 -26.24 7.90
C PRO A 306 -33.95 -26.81 8.68
N ASP A 307 -35.14 -26.30 8.38
CA ASP A 307 -36.38 -26.80 8.98
C ASP A 307 -36.59 -28.29 8.68
N PHE A 308 -37.13 -29.03 9.64
CA PHE A 308 -37.36 -30.47 9.50
C PHE A 308 -38.69 -30.74 8.80
N ASN A 309 -38.68 -30.62 7.47
CA ASN A 309 -39.83 -30.87 6.61
C ASN A 309 -39.49 -31.84 5.47
N ASP A 310 -40.52 -32.37 4.80
CA ASP A 310 -40.37 -33.30 3.67
C ASP A 310 -39.62 -32.71 2.47
N GLN A 311 -39.69 -31.40 2.24
CA GLN A 311 -38.96 -30.74 1.15
C GLN A 311 -37.44 -30.83 1.37
N ASN A 312 -36.98 -30.51 2.57
CA ASN A 312 -35.56 -30.62 2.95
C ASN A 312 -35.11 -32.08 2.98
N ARG A 313 -35.96 -33.00 3.46
CA ARG A 313 -35.69 -34.46 3.42
C ARG A 313 -35.41 -34.91 1.99
N THR A 314 -36.30 -34.57 1.05
CA THR A 314 -36.18 -34.96 -0.36
C THR A 314 -34.94 -34.33 -1.02
N THR A 315 -34.66 -33.06 -0.70
CA THR A 315 -33.48 -32.35 -1.21
C THR A 315 -32.18 -33.02 -0.75
N LEU A 316 -32.07 -33.34 0.55
CA LEU A 316 -30.90 -34.02 1.10
C LEU A 316 -30.75 -35.44 0.57
N MET A 317 -31.85 -36.18 0.44
CA MET A 317 -31.84 -37.52 -0.17
C MET A 317 -31.32 -37.47 -1.61
N SER A 318 -31.79 -36.52 -2.42
CA SER A 318 -31.32 -36.32 -3.80
C SER A 318 -29.84 -35.93 -3.85
N LYS A 319 -29.40 -35.01 -2.97
CA LYS A 319 -27.99 -34.60 -2.86
C LYS A 319 -27.07 -35.77 -2.54
N ILE A 320 -27.44 -36.60 -1.56
CA ILE A 320 -26.65 -37.77 -1.16
C ILE A 320 -26.72 -38.88 -2.22
N ALA A 321 -27.86 -39.07 -2.89
CA ALA A 321 -27.99 -40.04 -3.97
C ALA A 321 -27.11 -39.70 -5.19
N ASN A 322 -26.96 -38.40 -5.48
CA ASN A 322 -26.12 -37.87 -6.55
C ASN A 322 -24.68 -37.59 -6.13
N PHE A 323 -24.29 -37.95 -4.90
CA PHE A 323 -22.91 -37.81 -4.44
C PHE A 323 -21.95 -38.55 -5.38
N SER A 324 -20.98 -37.83 -5.92
CA SER A 324 -19.93 -38.37 -6.79
C SER A 324 -18.58 -37.86 -6.34
N ILE A 325 -17.60 -38.76 -6.30
CA ILE A 325 -16.20 -38.39 -6.09
C ILE A 325 -15.67 -37.75 -7.40
N PRO A 326 -14.89 -36.65 -7.33
CA PRO A 326 -14.31 -36.00 -8.50
C PRO A 326 -13.51 -36.96 -9.38
N ALA A 327 -13.61 -36.82 -10.71
CA ALA A 327 -13.03 -37.76 -11.67
C ALA A 327 -11.49 -37.86 -11.63
N ASN A 328 -10.82 -36.85 -11.10
CA ASN A 328 -9.38 -36.84 -10.88
C ASN A 328 -8.95 -37.80 -9.76
N VAL A 329 -9.81 -38.02 -8.76
CA VAL A 329 -9.56 -38.96 -7.68
C VAL A 329 -9.93 -40.36 -8.17
N ASN A 330 -8.93 -41.23 -8.41
CA ASN A 330 -9.14 -42.61 -8.88
C ASN A 330 -9.68 -43.55 -7.77
N VAL A 331 -10.81 -43.20 -7.15
CA VAL A 331 -11.50 -43.94 -6.09
C VAL A 331 -12.99 -44.10 -6.44
N PRO A 332 -13.55 -45.32 -6.47
CA PRO A 332 -14.91 -45.57 -6.96
C PRO A 332 -16.02 -45.18 -5.98
N GLU A 333 -15.73 -45.20 -4.67
CA GLU A 333 -16.68 -44.91 -3.59
C GLU A 333 -15.96 -44.53 -2.28
N ALA A 334 -16.63 -43.74 -1.44
CA ALA A 334 -16.11 -43.37 -0.12
C ALA A 334 -16.31 -44.52 0.87
N ARG A 335 -15.36 -44.72 1.80
CA ARG A 335 -15.40 -45.77 2.82
C ARG A 335 -15.39 -45.13 4.20
N ILE A 336 -16.46 -45.36 4.96
CA ILE A 336 -16.70 -44.73 6.25
C ILE A 336 -16.65 -45.81 7.33
N LEU A 337 -15.76 -45.69 8.30
CA LEU A 337 -15.61 -46.67 9.38
C LEU A 337 -16.39 -46.23 10.62
N MET A 338 -17.32 -47.07 11.10
CA MET A 338 -18.11 -46.81 12.31
C MET A 338 -17.50 -47.52 13.50
N ILE A 339 -17.22 -46.76 14.57
CA ILE A 339 -16.58 -47.24 15.80
C ILE A 339 -17.31 -46.71 17.02
N GLY A 340 -17.37 -47.48 18.10
CA GLY A 340 -18.00 -47.04 19.33
C GLY A 340 -18.23 -48.17 20.33
N PRO A 341 -18.62 -47.86 21.57
CA PRO A 341 -18.90 -48.84 22.60
C PRO A 341 -20.02 -49.83 22.21
N VAL A 342 -20.09 -50.95 22.92
CA VAL A 342 -21.25 -51.87 22.82
C VAL A 342 -22.52 -51.14 23.24
N GLY A 343 -23.63 -51.38 22.54
CA GLY A 343 -24.92 -50.73 22.83
C GLY A 343 -25.06 -49.28 22.35
N ALA A 344 -24.01 -48.70 21.74
CA ALA A 344 -24.03 -47.31 21.25
C ALA A 344 -24.89 -47.09 19.99
N GLY A 345 -25.32 -48.16 19.30
CA GLY A 345 -26.20 -48.08 18.14
C GLY A 345 -25.52 -47.94 16.78
N LYS A 346 -24.29 -48.46 16.60
CA LYS A 346 -23.57 -48.48 15.30
C LYS A 346 -24.39 -49.15 14.18
N SER A 347 -24.82 -50.38 14.41
CA SER A 347 -25.61 -51.15 13.43
C SER A 347 -27.03 -50.57 13.27
N SER A 348 -27.61 -50.00 14.34
CA SER A 348 -28.89 -49.27 14.28
C SER A 348 -28.80 -48.00 13.42
N PHE A 349 -27.67 -47.29 13.43
CA PHE A 349 -27.43 -46.14 12.56
C PHE A 349 -27.39 -46.55 11.08
N PHE A 350 -26.71 -47.65 10.77
CA PHE A 350 -26.77 -48.23 9.42
C PHE A 350 -28.20 -48.61 9.01
N ASN A 351 -28.95 -49.32 9.85
CA ASN A 351 -30.34 -49.68 9.56
C ASN A 351 -31.21 -48.43 9.36
N THR A 352 -30.96 -47.35 10.10
CA THR A 352 -31.68 -46.06 9.94
C THR A 352 -31.40 -45.45 8.57
N ILE A 353 -30.13 -45.34 8.16
CA ILE A 353 -29.74 -44.87 6.82
C ILE A 353 -30.36 -45.75 5.73
N ASN A 354 -30.23 -47.07 5.87
CA ASN A 354 -30.77 -48.02 4.91
C ASN A 354 -32.30 -47.94 4.81
N SER A 355 -33.00 -47.67 5.92
CA SER A 355 -34.45 -47.51 5.93
C SER A 355 -34.89 -46.24 5.20
N ILE A 356 -34.16 -45.14 5.37
CA ILE A 356 -34.43 -43.87 4.67
C ILE A 356 -34.32 -44.05 3.15
N PHE A 357 -33.24 -44.68 2.67
CA PHE A 357 -33.03 -44.86 1.22
C PHE A 357 -33.86 -45.98 0.58
N ASN A 358 -34.41 -46.91 1.36
CA ASN A 358 -35.36 -47.92 0.88
C ASN A 358 -36.84 -47.54 1.07
N ASP A 359 -37.09 -46.35 1.63
CA ASP A 359 -38.41 -45.82 1.98
C ASP A 359 -39.30 -46.78 2.80
N ARG A 360 -38.68 -47.63 3.62
CA ARG A 360 -39.33 -48.58 4.53
C ARG A 360 -38.41 -48.92 5.68
N ILE A 361 -38.95 -49.30 6.83
CA ILE A 361 -38.12 -49.78 7.95
C ILE A 361 -37.44 -51.10 7.54
N THR A 362 -36.11 -51.18 7.72
CA THR A 362 -35.27 -52.33 7.35
C THR A 362 -34.38 -52.76 8.51
N ASN A 363 -34.21 -54.09 8.68
CA ASN A 363 -33.33 -54.69 9.68
C ASN A 363 -32.32 -55.62 9.00
N GLN A 364 -31.40 -55.06 8.20
CA GLN A 364 -30.40 -55.83 7.48
C GLN A 364 -29.18 -56.21 8.33
N SER A 365 -28.84 -55.39 9.33
CA SER A 365 -27.82 -55.71 10.33
C SER A 365 -28.48 -56.20 11.63
N ASN A 366 -27.87 -57.19 12.30
CA ASN A 366 -28.38 -57.73 13.57
C ASN A 366 -28.30 -56.67 14.68
N THR A 367 -29.46 -56.18 15.12
CA THR A 367 -29.61 -55.22 16.22
C THR A 367 -30.31 -55.88 17.41
N GLY A 368 -29.87 -55.58 18.64
CA GLY A 368 -30.46 -56.11 19.87
C GLY A 368 -29.77 -55.56 21.13
N SER A 369 -30.47 -55.59 22.26
CA SER A 369 -29.92 -55.23 23.57
C SER A 369 -29.28 -56.46 24.21
N ALA A 370 -27.97 -56.60 24.06
CA ALA A 370 -27.19 -57.69 24.64
C ALA A 370 -26.01 -57.15 25.46
N ALA A 371 -25.62 -57.88 26.50
CA ALA A 371 -24.51 -57.51 27.39
C ALA A 371 -23.10 -57.64 26.74
N SER A 372 -23.00 -58.15 25.51
CA SER A 372 -21.75 -58.30 24.75
C SER A 372 -21.97 -58.00 23.26
N SER A 373 -20.91 -57.64 22.51
CA SER A 373 -21.02 -57.22 21.10
C SER A 373 -21.72 -58.27 20.21
N LEU A 374 -22.89 -57.91 19.66
CA LEU A 374 -23.64 -58.73 18.69
C LEU A 374 -22.95 -58.79 17.31
N THR A 375 -22.21 -57.74 16.95
CA THR A 375 -21.36 -57.70 15.76
C THR A 375 -19.99 -58.25 16.15
N THR A 376 -19.67 -59.47 15.73
CA THR A 376 -18.36 -60.13 15.96
C THR A 376 -17.45 -60.12 14.73
N VAL A 377 -17.98 -59.62 13.61
CA VAL A 377 -17.36 -59.66 12.28
C VAL A 377 -17.30 -58.25 11.69
N TYR A 378 -16.16 -57.87 11.12
CA TYR A 378 -16.02 -56.65 10.31
C TYR A 378 -16.84 -56.79 9.03
N ARG A 379 -17.78 -55.88 8.81
CA ARG A 379 -18.68 -55.93 7.65
C ARG A 379 -18.71 -54.60 6.92
N GLN A 380 -18.69 -54.66 5.59
CA GLN A 380 -18.82 -53.48 4.76
C GLN A 380 -20.15 -53.47 4.01
N TYR A 381 -21.04 -52.56 4.41
CA TYR A 381 -22.39 -52.47 3.85
C TYR A 381 -22.46 -51.46 2.71
N GLN A 382 -22.99 -51.91 1.57
CA GLN A 382 -23.35 -51.06 0.44
C GLN A 382 -24.82 -50.62 0.56
N VAL A 383 -25.07 -49.32 0.50
CA VAL A 383 -26.44 -48.78 0.51
C VAL A 383 -26.96 -48.67 -0.92
N ARG A 384 -28.23 -49.05 -1.13
CA ARG A 384 -28.94 -48.95 -2.42
C ARG A 384 -30.20 -48.10 -2.26
N CYS A 385 -30.53 -47.31 -3.29
CA CYS A 385 -31.75 -46.51 -3.32
C CYS A 385 -32.92 -47.34 -3.86
N GLY A 386 -33.99 -47.48 -3.08
CA GLY A 386 -35.13 -48.36 -3.36
C GLY A 386 -35.98 -47.97 -4.57
N LEU A 387 -35.94 -46.70 -5.01
CA LEU A 387 -36.75 -46.20 -6.13
C LEU A 387 -36.23 -46.70 -7.50
N ASN A 388 -34.91 -46.79 -7.69
CA ASN A 388 -34.28 -47.11 -8.98
C ASN A 388 -33.21 -48.23 -8.92
N GLY A 389 -32.95 -48.80 -7.73
CA GLY A 389 -31.88 -49.78 -7.53
C GLY A 389 -30.45 -49.21 -7.60
N GLN A 390 -30.30 -47.88 -7.67
CA GLN A 390 -29.01 -47.20 -7.77
C GLN A 390 -28.12 -47.50 -6.56
N VAL A 391 -26.86 -47.87 -6.83
CA VAL A 391 -25.84 -48.07 -5.80
C VAL A 391 -25.25 -46.73 -5.41
N LEU A 392 -25.33 -46.38 -4.12
CA LEU A 392 -24.76 -45.13 -3.62
C LEU A 392 -23.23 -45.21 -3.59
N LYS A 393 -22.55 -44.09 -3.88
CA LYS A 393 -21.09 -43.99 -4.00
C LYS A 393 -20.36 -43.91 -2.65
N PHE A 394 -20.89 -44.57 -1.63
CA PHE A 394 -20.24 -44.74 -0.34
C PHE A 394 -20.61 -46.07 0.31
N ARG A 395 -19.75 -46.50 1.23
CA ARG A 395 -19.82 -47.77 1.95
C ARG A 395 -19.62 -47.53 3.44
N LEU A 396 -20.50 -48.13 4.25
CA LEU A 396 -20.46 -48.05 5.71
C LEU A 396 -19.82 -49.32 6.27
N CYS A 397 -18.71 -49.17 6.97
CA CYS A 397 -17.94 -50.28 7.51
C CYS A 397 -18.22 -50.41 9.01
N ASP A 398 -18.93 -51.46 9.41
CA ASP A 398 -19.31 -51.74 10.80
C ASP A 398 -18.27 -52.62 11.50
N THR A 399 -18.00 -52.30 12.76
CA THR A 399 -16.99 -52.97 13.59
C THR A 399 -17.61 -53.51 14.87
N CYS A 400 -16.94 -54.48 15.51
CA CYS A 400 -17.34 -54.91 16.83
C CYS A 400 -17.18 -53.77 17.86
N GLY A 401 -18.00 -53.79 18.92
CA GLY A 401 -17.96 -52.74 19.93
C GLY A 401 -16.64 -52.68 20.69
N ILE A 402 -16.24 -51.47 21.09
CA ILE A 402 -15.10 -51.29 22.01
C ILE A 402 -15.55 -51.72 23.41
N GLU A 403 -14.91 -52.74 23.98
CA GLU A 403 -15.11 -53.20 25.37
C GLU A 403 -13.78 -53.08 26.15
N GLU A 404 -13.80 -53.18 27.49
CA GLU A 404 -12.59 -53.06 28.31
C GLU A 404 -11.62 -54.22 28.08
N LYS A 405 -12.13 -55.47 28.09
CA LYS A 405 -11.36 -56.71 27.98
C LYS A 405 -11.55 -57.44 26.62
N LYS A 406 -12.37 -56.88 25.72
CA LYS A 406 -12.77 -57.47 24.44
C LYS A 406 -12.85 -56.40 23.34
N GLY A 407 -12.91 -56.79 22.07
CA GLY A 407 -12.94 -55.87 20.91
C GLY A 407 -11.57 -55.60 20.28
N PRO A 408 -11.51 -54.72 19.26
CA PRO A 408 -10.31 -54.53 18.44
C PRO A 408 -9.24 -53.75 19.21
N CYS A 409 -7.98 -54.19 19.13
CA CYS A 409 -6.86 -53.44 19.69
C CYS A 409 -6.46 -52.27 18.78
N LEU A 410 -5.61 -51.35 19.25
CA LEU A 410 -5.20 -50.18 18.48
C LEU A 410 -4.56 -50.58 17.13
N THR A 411 -3.76 -51.65 17.13
CA THR A 411 -3.12 -52.19 15.92
C THR A 411 -4.15 -52.72 14.91
N ASP A 412 -5.21 -53.39 15.38
CA ASP A 412 -6.29 -53.88 14.53
C ASP A 412 -7.02 -52.72 13.86
N LEU A 413 -7.28 -51.65 14.62
CA LEU A 413 -7.92 -50.44 14.10
C LEU A 413 -7.04 -49.73 13.06
N VAL A 414 -5.72 -49.72 13.24
CA VAL A 414 -4.78 -49.18 12.25
C VAL A 414 -4.82 -49.98 10.95
N TYR A 415 -4.81 -51.32 11.02
CA TYR A 415 -4.95 -52.16 9.83
C TYR A 415 -6.29 -52.00 9.12
N LEU A 416 -7.36 -51.70 9.86
CA LEU A 416 -8.66 -51.34 9.29
C LEU A 416 -8.60 -50.00 8.55
N LEU A 417 -7.96 -48.98 9.12
CA LEU A 417 -7.79 -47.67 8.47
C LEU A 417 -7.01 -47.76 7.16
N GLU A 418 -5.94 -48.55 7.18
CA GLU A 418 -5.04 -48.74 6.05
C GLU A 418 -5.66 -49.64 4.97
N GLY A 419 -6.81 -50.28 5.23
CA GLY A 419 -7.51 -51.09 4.21
C GLY A 419 -6.92 -52.48 4.03
N ASN A 420 -6.14 -52.97 5.00
CA ASN A 420 -5.49 -54.28 4.92
C ASN A 420 -6.43 -55.45 5.22
N VAL A 421 -7.54 -55.18 5.91
CA VAL A 421 -8.46 -56.20 6.45
C VAL A 421 -9.61 -56.46 5.47
N PRO A 422 -9.84 -57.72 5.06
CA PRO A 422 -10.93 -58.06 4.15
C PRO A 422 -12.31 -58.00 4.83
N ASP A 423 -13.36 -57.81 4.02
CA ASP A 423 -14.74 -57.92 4.46
C ASP A 423 -15.04 -59.34 4.98
N GLY A 424 -15.83 -59.45 6.06
CA GLY A 424 -16.15 -60.73 6.71
C GLY A 424 -15.12 -61.22 7.74
N TYR A 425 -14.10 -60.41 8.08
CA TYR A 425 -13.11 -60.79 9.09
C TYR A 425 -13.72 -60.91 10.51
N ALA A 426 -13.60 -62.08 11.13
CA ALA A 426 -14.05 -62.31 12.51
C ALA A 426 -12.97 -61.90 13.51
N PHE A 427 -13.31 -61.02 14.46
CA PHE A 427 -12.36 -60.58 15.48
C PHE A 427 -12.08 -61.69 16.49
N SER A 428 -10.82 -62.11 16.60
CA SER A 428 -10.35 -63.04 17.63
C SER A 428 -9.76 -62.26 18.81
N HIS A 429 -10.12 -62.66 20.02
CA HIS A 429 -9.69 -62.00 21.27
C HIS A 429 -8.25 -62.36 21.68
N SER A 430 -7.72 -63.46 21.16
CA SER A 430 -6.43 -64.03 21.58
C SER A 430 -5.27 -63.72 20.64
N SER A 431 -5.52 -63.09 19.49
CA SER A 431 -4.50 -62.82 18.47
C SER A 431 -4.80 -61.53 17.70
N PRO A 432 -3.94 -60.48 17.80
CA PRO A 432 -4.04 -59.30 16.95
C PRO A 432 -3.97 -59.64 15.46
N ILE A 433 -4.55 -58.78 14.61
CA ILE A 433 -4.44 -58.88 13.16
C ILE A 433 -2.96 -58.90 12.77
N ASN A 434 -2.58 -59.87 11.95
CA ASN A 434 -1.23 -60.00 11.40
C ASN A 434 -1.29 -60.26 9.88
N ARG A 435 -0.13 -60.21 9.22
CA ARG A 435 -0.03 -60.36 7.76
C ARG A 435 -0.43 -61.76 7.23
N ASN A 436 -0.62 -62.73 8.11
CA ASN A 436 -0.94 -64.12 7.75
C ASN A 436 -2.45 -64.39 7.69
N ILE A 437 -3.32 -63.39 7.94
CA ILE A 437 -4.76 -63.58 7.80
C ILE A 437 -5.13 -63.79 6.32
N CYS A 438 -6.06 -64.71 6.06
CA CYS A 438 -6.54 -65.00 4.70
C CYS A 438 -7.20 -63.75 4.10
N GLY A 439 -6.73 -63.32 2.93
CA GLY A 439 -7.23 -62.11 2.25
C GLY A 439 -6.61 -60.78 2.71
N PHE A 440 -5.51 -60.80 3.49
CA PHE A 440 -4.79 -59.59 3.88
C PHE A 440 -4.24 -58.83 2.65
N VAL A 441 -4.56 -57.54 2.54
CA VAL A 441 -4.05 -56.69 1.46
C VAL A 441 -2.70 -56.11 1.87
N SER A 442 -1.60 -56.58 1.25
CA SER A 442 -0.25 -56.16 1.64
C SER A 442 0.10 -54.71 1.26
N HIS A 443 -0.45 -54.23 0.15
CA HIS A 443 -0.24 -52.87 -0.35
C HIS A 443 -1.59 -52.23 -0.73
N PRO A 444 -2.38 -51.79 0.26
CA PRO A 444 -3.69 -51.21 0.03
C PRO A 444 -3.59 -49.92 -0.79
N LYS A 445 -4.41 -49.79 -1.83
CA LYS A 445 -4.50 -48.55 -2.61
C LYS A 445 -5.40 -47.56 -1.89
N LEU A 446 -5.41 -46.30 -2.34
CA LEU A 446 -6.29 -45.27 -1.76
C LEU A 446 -7.76 -45.72 -1.72
N LYS A 447 -8.25 -46.38 -2.78
CA LYS A 447 -9.61 -46.95 -2.85
C LYS A 447 -9.92 -48.00 -1.77
N ASP A 448 -8.90 -48.62 -1.19
CA ASP A 448 -9.03 -49.69 -0.20
C ASP A 448 -9.04 -49.13 1.24
N GLN A 449 -8.53 -47.91 1.43
CA GLN A 449 -8.40 -47.23 2.71
C GLN A 449 -9.71 -46.63 3.22
N ILE A 450 -9.73 -46.29 4.52
CA ILE A 450 -10.84 -45.56 5.14
C ILE A 450 -10.67 -44.06 4.91
N HIS A 451 -11.76 -43.41 4.48
CA HIS A 451 -11.78 -42.01 4.10
C HIS A 451 -12.39 -41.10 5.18
N CYS A 452 -13.21 -41.65 6.07
CA CYS A 452 -13.75 -40.95 7.23
C CYS A 452 -14.08 -41.94 8.36
N VAL A 453 -13.92 -41.52 9.60
CA VAL A 453 -14.29 -42.31 10.79
C VAL A 453 -15.46 -41.67 11.52
N VAL A 454 -16.44 -42.49 11.90
CA VAL A 454 -17.62 -42.08 12.66
C VAL A 454 -17.59 -42.73 14.04
N PHE A 455 -17.45 -41.92 15.08
CA PHE A 455 -17.59 -42.37 16.47
C PHE A 455 -19.07 -42.33 16.88
N VAL A 456 -19.66 -43.50 17.11
CA VAL A 456 -21.06 -43.63 17.55
C VAL A 456 -21.09 -43.80 19.06
N LEU A 457 -21.74 -42.87 19.76
CA LEU A 457 -21.82 -42.80 21.22
C LEU A 457 -23.27 -42.67 21.67
N ASP A 458 -23.61 -43.28 22.81
CA ASP A 458 -24.95 -43.20 23.40
C ASP A 458 -25.04 -42.00 24.36
N ALA A 459 -25.88 -41.02 24.01
CA ALA A 459 -25.99 -39.75 24.73
C ALA A 459 -26.40 -39.91 26.20
N SER A 460 -27.11 -41.00 26.56
CA SER A 460 -27.51 -41.29 27.94
C SER A 460 -26.36 -41.80 28.81
N THR A 461 -25.33 -42.40 28.20
CA THR A 461 -24.21 -43.03 28.92
C THR A 461 -22.91 -42.26 28.83
N VAL A 462 -22.80 -41.22 27.98
CA VAL A 462 -21.59 -40.40 27.83
C VAL A 462 -21.03 -39.88 29.16
N GLN A 463 -21.90 -39.51 30.11
CA GLN A 463 -21.47 -38.99 31.42
C GLN A 463 -20.96 -40.07 32.38
N VAL A 464 -21.29 -41.34 32.12
CA VAL A 464 -21.03 -42.50 33.01
C VAL A 464 -20.05 -43.49 32.36
N ALA A 465 -19.62 -43.25 31.12
CA ALA A 465 -18.73 -44.13 30.38
C ALA A 465 -17.36 -44.29 31.08
N SER A 466 -16.84 -45.51 31.11
CA SER A 466 -15.62 -45.85 31.86
C SER A 466 -14.37 -45.16 31.30
N TYR A 467 -13.45 -44.78 32.20
CA TYR A 467 -12.16 -44.16 31.84
C TYR A 467 -11.38 -44.98 30.79
N LEU A 468 -11.41 -46.31 30.90
CA LEU A 468 -10.75 -47.23 29.97
C LEU A 468 -11.29 -47.13 28.54
N THR A 469 -12.61 -46.93 28.39
CA THR A 469 -13.27 -46.77 27.09
C THR A 469 -12.84 -45.46 26.43
N TRP A 470 -12.84 -44.36 27.19
CA TRP A 470 -12.36 -43.06 26.72
C TRP A 470 -10.88 -43.08 26.34
N ASN A 471 -10.05 -43.79 27.10
CA ASN A 471 -8.62 -43.92 26.81
C ASN A 471 -8.38 -44.61 25.47
N LYS A 472 -9.08 -45.72 25.16
CA LYS A 472 -8.97 -46.40 23.86
C LYS A 472 -9.43 -45.51 22.71
N ILE A 473 -10.52 -44.76 22.88
CA ILE A 473 -11.00 -43.80 21.88
C ILE A 473 -9.97 -42.70 21.65
N ASN A 474 -9.40 -42.12 22.72
CA ASN A 474 -8.39 -41.07 22.62
C ASN A 474 -7.10 -41.55 21.96
N GLN A 475 -6.61 -42.75 22.29
CA GLN A 475 -5.44 -43.34 21.63
C GLN A 475 -5.67 -43.51 20.12
N PHE A 476 -6.85 -44.00 19.73
CA PHE A 476 -7.18 -44.14 18.32
C PHE A 476 -7.34 -42.78 17.62
N GLN A 477 -7.89 -41.78 18.30
CA GLN A 477 -7.95 -40.42 17.77
C GLN A 477 -6.57 -39.82 17.50
N THR A 478 -5.56 -40.13 18.30
CA THR A 478 -4.18 -39.72 18.03
C THR A 478 -3.69 -40.28 16.69
N GLU A 479 -3.99 -41.55 16.39
CA GLU A 479 -3.64 -42.16 15.10
C GLU A 479 -4.43 -41.58 13.91
N LEU A 480 -5.69 -41.19 14.13
CA LEU A 480 -6.49 -40.49 13.12
C LEU A 480 -5.93 -39.10 12.82
N ASN A 481 -5.59 -38.34 13.86
CA ASN A 481 -5.00 -37.03 13.74
C ASN A 481 -3.64 -37.10 13.01
N ARG A 482 -2.81 -38.10 13.34
CA ARG A 482 -1.50 -38.33 12.69
C ARG A 482 -1.63 -38.61 11.19
N ARG A 483 -2.72 -39.28 10.78
CA ARG A 483 -2.99 -39.61 9.37
C ARG A 483 -3.89 -38.58 8.67
N GLU A 484 -4.31 -37.55 9.40
CA GLU A 484 -5.26 -36.53 8.96
C GLU A 484 -6.60 -37.10 8.46
N ILE A 485 -7.04 -38.25 8.98
CA ILE A 485 -8.32 -38.85 8.61
C ILE A 485 -9.43 -38.11 9.36
N PRO A 486 -10.45 -37.58 8.66
CA PRO A 486 -11.52 -36.83 9.30
C PRO A 486 -12.36 -37.73 10.20
N LYS A 487 -12.83 -37.15 11.31
CA LYS A 487 -13.65 -37.83 12.31
C LYS A 487 -14.94 -37.05 12.62
N VAL A 488 -16.06 -37.75 12.61
CA VAL A 488 -17.39 -37.24 12.98
C VAL A 488 -17.89 -38.01 14.19
N ILE A 489 -18.61 -37.34 15.09
CA ILE A 489 -19.20 -37.99 16.26
C ILE A 489 -20.73 -37.97 16.10
N ILE A 490 -21.34 -39.14 16.25
CA ILE A 490 -22.79 -39.34 16.26
C ILE A 490 -23.22 -39.65 17.68
N LEU A 491 -24.11 -38.82 18.23
CA LEU A 491 -24.73 -39.05 19.54
C LEU A 491 -26.13 -39.62 19.34
N THR A 492 -26.29 -40.91 19.65
CA THR A 492 -27.57 -41.64 19.53
C THR A 492 -28.36 -41.57 20.83
N LYS A 493 -29.62 -42.02 20.80
CA LYS A 493 -30.55 -42.10 21.94
C LYS A 493 -30.83 -40.75 22.63
N ILE A 494 -30.83 -39.66 21.86
CA ILE A 494 -31.07 -38.29 22.36
C ILE A 494 -32.49 -38.10 22.92
N ASP A 495 -33.43 -38.90 22.45
CA ASP A 495 -34.82 -38.98 22.89
C ASP A 495 -34.93 -39.43 24.36
N THR A 496 -33.98 -40.22 24.84
CA THR A 496 -33.93 -40.65 26.25
C THR A 496 -33.49 -39.54 27.22
N LEU A 497 -32.90 -38.44 26.73
CA LEU A 497 -32.40 -37.35 27.57
C LEU A 497 -33.52 -36.39 28.02
N SER A 498 -34.57 -36.22 27.21
CA SER A 498 -35.62 -35.23 27.44
C SER A 498 -36.94 -35.63 26.79
N ASN A 499 -38.03 -35.58 27.56
CA ASN A 499 -39.39 -35.83 27.06
C ASN A 499 -39.74 -34.93 25.87
N THR A 500 -39.32 -33.66 25.89
CA THR A 500 -39.52 -32.71 24.78
C THR A 500 -38.92 -33.20 23.45
N VAL A 501 -37.76 -33.84 23.49
CA VAL A 501 -37.09 -34.38 22.28
C VAL A 501 -37.68 -35.75 21.90
N SER A 502 -38.14 -36.52 22.88
CA SER A 502 -38.87 -37.77 22.65
C SER A 502 -40.21 -37.54 21.95
N GLU A 503 -40.94 -36.48 22.32
CA GLU A 503 -42.20 -36.09 21.70
C GLU A 503 -41.98 -35.39 20.36
N ASP A 504 -41.01 -34.48 20.28
CA ASP A 504 -40.67 -33.78 19.04
C ASP A 504 -39.16 -33.67 18.81
N VAL A 505 -38.67 -34.43 17.82
CA VAL A 505 -37.25 -34.45 17.45
C VAL A 505 -36.79 -33.10 16.88
N SER A 506 -37.68 -32.23 16.36
CA SER A 506 -37.28 -30.87 15.94
C SER A 506 -36.81 -29.98 17.08
N ALA A 507 -37.18 -30.28 18.33
CA ALA A 507 -36.72 -29.54 19.49
C ALA A 507 -35.25 -29.85 19.89
N VAL A 508 -34.55 -30.74 19.17
CA VAL A 508 -33.18 -31.16 19.48
C VAL A 508 -32.21 -29.98 19.67
N TYR A 509 -32.27 -28.98 18.78
CA TYR A 509 -31.41 -27.78 18.81
C TYR A 509 -31.95 -26.64 19.67
N GLN A 510 -33.01 -26.91 20.43
CA GLN A 510 -33.57 -26.02 21.45
C GLN A 510 -33.39 -26.62 22.86
N CYS A 511 -33.16 -27.94 22.94
CA CYS A 511 -33.02 -28.67 24.21
C CYS A 511 -31.68 -28.39 24.91
N PRO A 512 -31.68 -27.86 26.15
CA PRO A 512 -30.44 -27.62 26.91
C PRO A 512 -29.68 -28.90 27.29
N LYS A 513 -30.40 -30.01 27.53
CA LYS A 513 -29.77 -31.29 27.92
C LYS A 513 -28.96 -31.89 26.77
N VAL A 514 -29.48 -31.81 25.54
CA VAL A 514 -28.76 -32.23 24.33
C VAL A 514 -27.53 -31.35 24.12
N LYS A 515 -27.67 -30.02 24.27
CA LYS A 515 -26.54 -29.08 24.19
C LYS A 515 -25.44 -29.44 25.18
N LYS A 516 -25.79 -29.72 26.44
CA LYS A 516 -24.84 -30.13 27.48
C LYS A 516 -24.13 -31.45 27.15
N ALA A 517 -24.84 -32.41 26.56
CA ALA A 517 -24.23 -33.67 26.10
C ALA A 517 -23.19 -33.42 24.99
N VAL A 518 -23.50 -32.58 24.01
CA VAL A 518 -22.58 -32.15 22.95
C VAL A 518 -21.35 -31.44 23.54
N GLU A 519 -21.55 -30.49 24.46
CA GLU A 519 -20.46 -29.78 25.14
C GLU A 519 -19.54 -30.71 25.92
N THR A 520 -20.11 -31.70 26.62
CA THR A 520 -19.36 -32.71 27.38
C THR A 520 -18.46 -33.53 26.45
N VAL A 521 -19.03 -34.06 25.37
CA VAL A 521 -18.27 -34.87 24.39
C VAL A 521 -17.19 -34.03 23.70
N SER A 522 -17.50 -32.78 23.35
CA SER A 522 -16.56 -31.84 22.75
C SER A 522 -15.36 -31.61 23.66
N ALA A 523 -15.59 -31.39 24.96
CA ALA A 523 -14.54 -31.19 25.95
C ALA A 523 -13.72 -32.48 26.19
N THR A 524 -14.36 -33.65 26.27
CA THR A 524 -13.67 -34.92 26.55
C THR A 524 -12.80 -35.40 25.38
N LEU A 525 -13.27 -35.23 24.14
CA LEU A 525 -12.58 -35.72 22.93
C LEU A 525 -11.77 -34.65 22.21
N GLY A 526 -11.85 -33.39 22.61
CA GLY A 526 -11.16 -32.28 21.93
C GLY A 526 -11.64 -32.08 20.48
N VAL A 527 -12.92 -32.35 20.21
CA VAL A 527 -13.52 -32.25 18.87
C VAL A 527 -14.45 -31.04 18.82
N PRO A 528 -14.42 -30.21 17.76
CA PRO A 528 -15.33 -29.07 17.63
C PRO A 528 -16.80 -29.49 17.69
N GLN A 529 -17.65 -28.68 18.33
CA GLN A 529 -19.06 -29.01 18.50
C GLN A 529 -19.80 -29.24 17.17
N HIS A 530 -19.41 -28.56 16.09
CA HIS A 530 -20.03 -28.74 14.76
C HIS A 530 -19.77 -30.12 14.14
N ASN A 531 -18.76 -30.86 14.62
CA ASN A 531 -18.49 -32.25 14.19
C ASN A 531 -19.27 -33.28 15.02
N ILE A 532 -20.09 -32.84 15.97
CA ILE A 532 -20.92 -33.68 16.84
C ILE A 532 -22.38 -33.53 16.42
N TRP A 533 -22.99 -34.64 16.02
CA TRP A 533 -24.36 -34.68 15.51
C TRP A 533 -25.24 -35.52 16.43
N PRO A 534 -26.16 -34.90 17.18
CA PRO A 534 -27.20 -35.61 17.90
C PRO A 534 -28.22 -36.19 16.92
N ILE A 535 -28.50 -37.49 17.00
CA ILE A 535 -29.47 -38.18 16.15
C ILE A 535 -30.38 -39.11 16.97
N LYS A 536 -31.54 -39.42 16.41
CA LYS A 536 -32.41 -40.52 16.85
C LYS A 536 -32.35 -41.61 15.77
N ASN A 537 -32.13 -42.87 16.17
CA ASN A 537 -32.24 -44.01 15.27
C ASN A 537 -33.67 -44.56 15.30
N TYR A 538 -34.11 -45.22 14.23
CA TYR A 538 -35.37 -45.98 14.28
C TYR A 538 -35.18 -47.22 15.16
N GLU A 539 -36.03 -47.39 16.17
CA GLU A 539 -35.97 -48.51 17.11
C GLU A 539 -37.34 -49.14 17.36
N THR A 540 -38.36 -48.32 17.62
CA THR A 540 -39.74 -48.79 17.89
C THR A 540 -40.73 -48.45 16.78
N GLU A 541 -40.33 -47.57 15.86
CA GLU A 541 -41.18 -47.03 14.82
C GLU A 541 -41.41 -48.04 13.69
N VAL A 542 -42.67 -48.15 13.25
CA VAL A 542 -43.09 -49.04 12.15
C VAL A 542 -43.06 -48.32 10.80
N CYS A 543 -43.14 -46.99 10.81
CA CYS A 543 -43.10 -46.11 9.64
C CYS A 543 -41.97 -45.08 9.77
N LEU A 544 -41.47 -44.59 8.62
CA LEU A 544 -40.47 -43.53 8.60
C LEU A 544 -41.05 -42.21 9.13
N ASN A 545 -40.21 -41.43 9.81
CA ASN A 545 -40.53 -40.10 10.31
C ASN A 545 -39.66 -39.06 9.59
N GLU A 546 -40.28 -38.02 9.04
CA GLU A 546 -39.58 -36.98 8.27
C GLU A 546 -38.51 -36.24 9.09
N LYS A 547 -38.76 -35.99 10.38
CA LYS A 547 -37.86 -35.25 11.26
C LYS A 547 -36.63 -36.08 11.62
N VAL A 548 -36.83 -37.36 11.94
CA VAL A 548 -35.75 -38.33 12.18
C VAL A 548 -34.89 -38.50 10.91
N SER A 549 -35.55 -38.55 9.75
CA SER A 549 -34.89 -38.66 8.45
C SER A 549 -34.01 -37.44 8.16
N ASN A 550 -34.55 -36.21 8.32
CA ASN A 550 -33.82 -34.96 8.14
C ASN A 550 -32.56 -34.91 9.01
N LEU A 551 -32.69 -35.21 10.31
CA LEU A 551 -31.58 -35.19 11.25
C LEU A 551 -30.47 -36.18 10.86
N THR A 552 -30.84 -37.38 10.42
CA THR A 552 -29.90 -38.41 9.97
C THR A 552 -29.21 -38.02 8.66
N LEU A 553 -29.96 -37.46 7.71
CA LEU A 553 -29.44 -37.05 6.40
C LEU A 553 -28.47 -35.88 6.52
N LEU A 554 -28.73 -34.92 7.41
CA LEU A 554 -27.78 -33.82 7.70
C LEU A 554 -26.44 -34.34 8.22
N ALA A 555 -26.47 -35.30 9.15
CA ALA A 555 -25.25 -35.91 9.66
C ALA A 555 -24.49 -36.69 8.56
N LEU A 556 -25.21 -37.43 7.71
CA LEU A 556 -24.63 -38.18 6.60
C LEU A 556 -24.01 -37.29 5.52
N ASP A 557 -24.67 -36.18 5.17
CA ASP A 557 -24.15 -35.18 4.23
C ASP A 557 -22.81 -34.60 4.70
N GLN A 558 -22.70 -34.29 6.00
CA GLN A 558 -21.44 -33.83 6.59
C GLN A 558 -20.33 -34.90 6.55
N ILE A 559 -20.67 -36.16 6.86
CA ILE A 559 -19.72 -37.29 6.81
C ILE A 559 -19.17 -37.45 5.39
N LEU A 560 -20.03 -37.39 4.37
CA LEU A 560 -19.64 -37.52 2.97
C LEU A 560 -18.83 -36.32 2.49
N GLY A 561 -19.18 -35.10 2.93
CA GLY A 561 -18.39 -33.90 2.67
C GLY A 561 -16.95 -34.04 3.17
N PHE A 562 -16.76 -34.46 4.43
CA PHE A 562 -15.42 -34.68 4.97
C PHE A 562 -14.65 -35.81 4.29
N ALA A 563 -15.31 -36.92 3.94
CA ALA A 563 -14.67 -37.99 3.19
C ALA A 563 -14.19 -37.51 1.82
N ASN A 564 -14.97 -36.66 1.14
CA ASN A 564 -14.62 -36.07 -0.14
C ASN A 564 -13.43 -35.10 -0.02
N ASP A 565 -13.42 -34.22 0.99
CA ASP A 565 -12.32 -33.29 1.22
C ASP A 565 -11.01 -34.02 1.51
N PHE A 566 -11.06 -35.10 2.30
CA PHE A 566 -9.89 -35.95 2.56
C PHE A 566 -9.33 -36.58 1.29
N LEU A 567 -10.21 -37.09 0.43
CA LEU A 567 -9.84 -37.69 -0.85
C LEU A 567 -9.16 -36.69 -1.79
N ILE A 568 -9.70 -35.47 -1.91
CA ILE A 568 -9.12 -34.38 -2.70
C ILE A 568 -7.74 -33.99 -2.15
N LYS A 569 -7.62 -33.83 -0.83
CA LYS A 569 -6.35 -33.46 -0.17
C LYS A 569 -5.26 -34.51 -0.39
N LYS A 570 -5.61 -35.80 -0.29
CA LYS A 570 -4.65 -36.89 -0.50
C LYS A 570 -4.16 -36.95 -1.94
N GLU A 571 -5.02 -36.69 -2.93
CA GLU A 571 -4.60 -36.62 -4.33
C GLU A 571 -3.68 -35.41 -4.59
N ALA A 572 -4.00 -34.24 -4.02
CA ALA A 572 -3.18 -33.04 -4.13
C ALA A 572 -1.76 -33.23 -3.55
N SER A 573 -1.63 -34.00 -2.46
CA SER A 573 -0.32 -34.27 -1.82
C SER A 573 0.64 -35.12 -2.67
N PHE A 574 0.16 -35.78 -3.73
CA PHE A 574 1.01 -36.51 -4.69
C PHE A 574 1.48 -35.64 -5.87
N ARG A 575 0.97 -34.42 -6.03
CA ARG A 575 1.54 -33.40 -6.93
C ARG A 575 2.55 -32.59 -6.13
N ILE A 576 3.84 -32.82 -6.34
CA ILE A 576 4.86 -31.88 -5.86
C ILE A 576 4.72 -30.65 -6.76
N ASP A 577 4.28 -29.53 -6.19
CA ASP A 577 4.31 -28.27 -6.93
C ASP A 577 5.76 -27.94 -7.29
N PRO A 578 6.06 -27.68 -8.57
CA PRO A 578 7.41 -27.35 -8.96
C PRO A 578 7.84 -26.06 -8.25
N TRP A 579 9.07 -26.02 -7.74
CA TRP A 579 9.58 -24.85 -7.01
C TRP A 579 9.91 -23.66 -7.93
N ARG A 580 9.71 -23.82 -9.24
CA ARG A 580 9.53 -22.75 -10.24
C ARG A 580 8.58 -23.21 -11.34
N ASP A 581 7.78 -22.27 -11.82
CA ASP A 581 6.94 -22.50 -12.99
C ASP A 581 7.80 -22.65 -14.25
N SER A 582 7.58 -23.73 -14.99
CA SER A 582 8.07 -23.82 -16.37
C SER A 582 7.19 -24.73 -17.20
N LEU A 583 6.68 -24.20 -18.30
CA LEU A 583 5.94 -24.98 -19.30
C LEU A 583 6.91 -25.41 -20.39
N PHE A 584 7.36 -26.67 -20.36
CA PHE A 584 8.23 -27.28 -21.38
C PHE A 584 7.48 -27.56 -22.69
N THR A 585 6.95 -26.50 -23.30
CA THR A 585 6.13 -26.58 -24.51
C THR A 585 6.78 -25.84 -25.67
N ARG A 586 6.38 -26.21 -26.89
CA ARG A 586 6.84 -25.57 -28.12
C ARG A 586 6.40 -24.10 -28.19
N GLU A 587 5.24 -23.77 -27.62
CA GLU A 587 4.72 -22.41 -27.50
C GLU A 587 5.63 -21.57 -26.61
N THR A 588 6.04 -22.10 -25.45
CA THR A 588 6.98 -21.42 -24.55
C THR A 588 8.31 -21.17 -25.23
N ARG A 589 8.87 -22.18 -25.92
CA ARG A 589 10.10 -21.99 -26.71
C ARG A 589 9.93 -20.88 -27.73
N THR A 590 8.86 -20.92 -28.52
CA THR A 590 8.63 -19.96 -29.60
C THR A 590 8.46 -18.53 -29.05
N GLY A 591 7.74 -18.38 -27.94
CA GLY A 591 7.58 -17.10 -27.26
C GLY A 591 8.90 -16.55 -26.70
N LEU A 592 9.73 -17.41 -26.10
CA LEU A 592 11.07 -17.03 -25.63
C LEU A 592 11.98 -16.58 -26.78
N MET A 593 12.00 -17.34 -27.89
CA MET A 593 12.77 -16.97 -29.08
C MET A 593 12.33 -15.61 -29.62
N ALA A 594 11.02 -15.37 -29.76
CA ALA A 594 10.50 -14.10 -30.26
C ALA A 594 10.89 -12.91 -29.36
N ARG A 595 10.85 -13.08 -28.03
CA ARG A 595 11.30 -12.03 -27.10
C ARG A 595 12.78 -11.69 -27.27
N ILE A 596 13.63 -12.71 -27.34
CA ILE A 596 15.08 -12.53 -27.55
C ILE A 596 15.38 -11.92 -28.92
N GLU A 597 14.65 -12.31 -29.98
CA GLU A 597 14.77 -11.71 -31.33
C GLU A 597 14.33 -10.24 -31.35
N SER A 598 13.31 -9.88 -30.57
CA SER A 598 12.81 -8.50 -30.44
C SER A 598 13.64 -7.61 -29.50
N PHE A 599 14.66 -8.17 -28.84
CA PHE A 599 15.47 -7.44 -27.89
C PHE A 599 16.21 -6.28 -28.56
N ASN A 600 16.08 -5.08 -28.01
CA ASN A 600 16.76 -3.87 -28.47
C ASN A 600 17.24 -3.05 -27.26
N PRO A 601 18.55 -2.73 -27.18
CA PRO A 601 19.06 -1.76 -26.21
C PRO A 601 18.53 -0.33 -26.48
N PRO A 602 18.52 0.57 -25.48
CA PRO A 602 18.09 1.96 -25.68
C PRO A 602 19.00 2.73 -26.65
N THR A 603 18.44 3.21 -27.76
CA THR A 603 19.18 3.92 -28.81
C THR A 603 19.74 5.27 -28.37
N ALA A 604 19.11 5.92 -27.40
CA ALA A 604 19.56 7.22 -26.87
C ALA A 604 20.97 7.19 -26.26
N LEU A 605 21.46 5.99 -25.90
CA LEU A 605 22.77 5.78 -25.29
C LEU A 605 23.90 5.42 -26.29
N ASP A 606 23.63 5.44 -27.61
CA ASP A 606 24.55 4.92 -28.67
C ASP A 606 24.95 3.45 -28.45
N VAL A 607 24.09 2.67 -27.79
CA VAL A 607 24.27 1.23 -27.57
C VAL A 607 23.32 0.46 -28.49
N TYR A 608 23.87 -0.38 -29.37
CA TYR A 608 23.08 -1.19 -30.31
C TYR A 608 23.13 -2.69 -30.00
N GLU A 609 24.10 -3.14 -29.18
CA GLU A 609 24.27 -4.54 -28.81
C GLU A 609 24.56 -4.66 -27.31
N ALA A 610 23.87 -5.55 -26.60
CA ALA A 610 24.16 -5.84 -25.20
C ALA A 610 25.35 -6.79 -25.04
N ARG A 611 26.39 -6.44 -24.28
CA ARG A 611 27.56 -7.30 -24.02
C ARG A 611 27.41 -8.06 -22.71
N ILE A 612 27.39 -9.38 -22.78
CA ILE A 612 27.23 -10.29 -21.63
C ILE A 612 28.55 -11.01 -21.40
N LEU A 613 29.21 -10.78 -20.26
CA LEU A 613 30.50 -11.39 -19.94
C LEU A 613 30.32 -12.67 -19.13
N MET A 614 30.74 -13.81 -19.68
CA MET A 614 30.65 -15.12 -19.02
C MET A 614 31.95 -15.45 -18.29
N ILE A 615 31.87 -15.72 -16.99
CA ILE A 615 33.03 -15.94 -16.11
C ILE A 615 32.78 -17.18 -15.26
N GLY A 616 33.79 -18.01 -15.03
CA GLY A 616 33.63 -19.20 -14.20
C GLY A 616 34.80 -20.16 -14.28
N PRO A 617 34.83 -21.20 -13.44
CA PRO A 617 35.90 -22.20 -13.42
C PRO A 617 36.10 -22.91 -14.76
N VAL A 618 37.23 -23.59 -14.92
CA VAL A 618 37.43 -24.51 -16.04
C VAL A 618 36.45 -25.68 -15.95
N GLY A 619 35.95 -26.13 -17.10
CA GLY A 619 34.95 -27.20 -17.17
C GLY A 619 33.51 -26.79 -16.85
N ALA A 620 33.25 -25.54 -16.45
CA ALA A 620 31.91 -25.07 -16.07
C ALA A 620 30.90 -24.93 -17.23
N GLY A 621 31.33 -24.98 -18.50
CA GLY A 621 30.42 -24.94 -19.65
C GLY A 621 30.13 -23.56 -20.24
N LYS A 622 31.02 -22.58 -20.10
CA LYS A 622 30.90 -21.23 -20.69
C LYS A 622 30.78 -21.26 -22.22
N SER A 623 31.76 -21.87 -22.89
CA SER A 623 31.78 -22.01 -24.36
C SER A 623 30.62 -22.89 -24.86
N SER A 624 30.25 -23.93 -24.11
CA SER A 624 29.10 -24.80 -24.40
C SER A 624 27.76 -24.07 -24.33
N PHE A 625 27.61 -23.09 -23.44
CA PHE A 625 26.40 -22.28 -23.37
C PHE A 625 26.23 -21.44 -24.64
N PHE A 626 27.30 -20.81 -25.15
CA PHE A 626 27.24 -20.13 -26.44
C PHE A 626 26.84 -21.09 -27.58
N ASN A 627 27.48 -22.26 -27.68
CA ASN A 627 27.12 -23.26 -28.71
C ASN A 627 25.67 -23.70 -28.57
N THR A 628 25.15 -23.80 -27.34
CA THR A 628 23.74 -24.14 -27.08
C THR A 628 22.81 -23.06 -27.62
N ILE A 629 23.03 -21.78 -27.26
CA ILE A 629 22.26 -20.66 -27.79
C ILE A 629 22.35 -20.58 -29.32
N ASN A 630 23.55 -20.70 -29.88
CA ASN A 630 23.75 -20.66 -31.32
C ASN A 630 23.05 -21.83 -32.03
N SER A 631 23.04 -23.01 -31.44
CA SER A 631 22.34 -24.18 -31.99
C SER A 631 20.82 -23.98 -32.01
N ILE A 632 20.26 -23.36 -30.96
CA ILE A 632 18.83 -23.06 -30.86
C ILE A 632 18.38 -22.10 -31.97
N PHE A 633 19.14 -21.02 -32.21
CA PHE A 633 18.80 -20.04 -33.23
C PHE A 633 19.09 -20.51 -34.67
N ASN A 634 19.97 -21.49 -34.85
CA ASN A 634 20.22 -22.14 -36.15
C ASN A 634 19.37 -23.40 -36.41
N ASP A 635 18.54 -23.80 -35.44
CA ASP A 635 17.70 -25.02 -35.48
C ASP A 635 18.47 -26.32 -35.81
N ARG A 636 19.77 -26.35 -35.47
CA ARG A 636 20.67 -27.50 -35.65
C ARG A 636 21.82 -27.44 -34.65
N ILE A 637 22.40 -28.58 -34.31
CA ILE A 637 23.59 -28.61 -33.43
C ILE A 637 24.76 -27.90 -34.14
N THR A 638 25.38 -26.95 -33.45
CA THR A 638 26.54 -26.18 -33.91
C THR A 638 27.67 -26.25 -32.90
N ASN A 639 28.92 -26.23 -33.38
CA ASN A 639 30.11 -26.27 -32.54
C ASN A 639 31.11 -25.21 -33.04
N GLN A 640 30.76 -23.93 -32.86
CA GLN A 640 31.56 -22.81 -33.35
C GLN A 640 32.65 -22.39 -32.35
N SER A 641 32.40 -22.56 -31.05
CA SER A 641 33.44 -22.42 -30.01
C SER A 641 34.06 -23.78 -29.69
N ASN A 642 35.37 -23.82 -29.43
CA ASN A 642 36.05 -25.06 -29.02
C ASN A 642 35.52 -25.53 -27.66
N THR A 643 34.92 -26.73 -27.64
CA THR A 643 34.36 -27.36 -26.44
C THR A 643 34.97 -28.76 -26.24
N GLY A 644 35.21 -29.15 -24.99
CA GLY A 644 35.82 -30.44 -24.65
C GLY A 644 36.15 -30.56 -23.15
N SER A 645 36.58 -31.76 -22.73
CA SER A 645 37.07 -32.02 -21.37
C SER A 645 38.59 -32.09 -21.37
N ALA A 646 39.24 -31.17 -20.65
CA ALA A 646 40.69 -31.14 -20.46
C ALA A 646 41.03 -30.69 -19.04
N ALA A 647 42.24 -31.05 -18.59
CA ALA A 647 42.73 -30.69 -17.25
C ALA A 647 43.07 -29.19 -17.10
N SER A 648 43.18 -28.45 -18.21
CA SER A 648 43.43 -27.01 -18.25
C SER A 648 42.48 -26.31 -19.24
N SER A 649 42.35 -24.98 -19.14
CA SER A 649 41.43 -24.18 -19.98
C SER A 649 41.68 -24.37 -21.49
N LEU A 650 40.72 -24.97 -22.19
CA LEU A 650 40.72 -25.08 -23.66
C LEU A 650 40.53 -23.73 -24.35
N THR A 651 39.81 -22.82 -23.70
CA THR A 651 39.62 -21.45 -24.18
C THR A 651 40.81 -20.61 -23.73
N THR A 652 41.73 -20.33 -24.66
CA THR A 652 42.89 -19.46 -24.42
C THR A 652 42.73 -18.07 -25.05
N VAL A 653 41.67 -17.86 -25.84
CA VAL A 653 41.37 -16.62 -26.56
C VAL A 653 40.07 -16.02 -26.03
N TYR A 654 40.07 -14.73 -25.71
CA TYR A 654 38.86 -13.95 -25.45
C TYR A 654 38.06 -13.76 -26.72
N ARG A 655 36.80 -14.20 -26.73
CA ARG A 655 35.92 -14.14 -27.90
C ARG A 655 34.58 -13.48 -27.60
N GLN A 656 34.13 -12.61 -28.50
CA GLN A 656 32.86 -11.90 -28.42
C GLN A 656 31.92 -12.40 -29.51
N TYR A 657 31.19 -13.47 -29.21
CA TYR A 657 30.36 -14.13 -30.21
C TYR A 657 29.07 -13.37 -30.48
N LYS A 658 28.75 -13.20 -31.76
CA LYS A 658 27.44 -12.79 -32.25
C LYS A 658 26.59 -14.02 -32.54
N VAL A 659 25.28 -13.87 -32.35
CA VAL A 659 24.30 -14.90 -32.72
C VAL A 659 23.46 -14.36 -33.86
N GLN A 660 23.28 -15.18 -34.90
CA GLN A 660 22.38 -14.87 -36.02
C GLN A 660 21.16 -15.78 -35.92
N SER A 661 19.96 -15.23 -36.12
CA SER A 661 18.76 -16.05 -36.25
C SER A 661 18.76 -16.72 -37.61
N GLY A 662 18.77 -18.06 -37.64
CA GLY A 662 18.64 -18.84 -38.87
C GLY A 662 17.27 -18.68 -39.53
N ARG A 663 16.25 -18.19 -38.80
CA ARG A 663 14.90 -17.94 -39.32
C ARG A 663 14.79 -16.63 -40.07
N THR A 664 15.33 -15.55 -39.50
CA THR A 664 15.20 -14.20 -40.05
C THR A 664 16.44 -13.75 -40.82
N GLY A 665 17.56 -14.43 -40.66
CA GLY A 665 18.87 -14.03 -41.18
C GLY A 665 19.46 -12.80 -40.47
N GLN A 666 18.80 -12.25 -39.45
CA GLN A 666 19.24 -11.04 -38.75
C GLN A 666 20.21 -11.37 -37.62
N MET A 667 21.16 -10.46 -37.39
CA MET A 667 22.04 -10.49 -36.22
C MET A 667 21.23 -10.07 -34.99
N LEU A 668 21.34 -10.82 -33.90
CA LEU A 668 20.70 -10.48 -32.64
C LEU A 668 21.48 -9.36 -31.93
N ASN A 669 20.77 -8.48 -31.22
CA ASN A 669 21.33 -7.28 -30.60
C ASN A 669 22.04 -7.58 -29.25
N PHE A 670 22.76 -8.68 -29.16
CA PHE A 670 23.59 -9.01 -28.00
C PHE A 670 24.85 -9.79 -28.41
N ARG A 671 25.84 -9.81 -27.50
CA ARG A 671 27.06 -10.59 -27.62
C ARG A 671 27.30 -11.41 -26.35
N LEU A 672 27.69 -12.67 -26.55
CA LEU A 672 28.19 -13.52 -25.48
C LEU A 672 29.73 -13.48 -25.50
N CYS A 673 30.30 -12.87 -24.48
CA CYS A 673 31.74 -12.70 -24.32
C CYS A 673 32.30 -13.86 -23.49
N ASP A 674 32.98 -14.79 -24.16
CA ASP A 674 33.55 -16.00 -23.57
C ASP A 674 35.00 -15.76 -23.11
N THR A 675 35.31 -16.24 -21.90
CA THR A 675 36.60 -16.02 -21.23
C THR A 675 37.27 -17.34 -20.89
N CYS A 676 38.60 -17.30 -20.70
CA CYS A 676 39.32 -18.44 -20.15
C CYS A 676 38.83 -18.74 -18.71
N GLY A 677 38.93 -20.00 -18.28
CA GLY A 677 38.44 -20.38 -16.96
C GLY A 677 39.26 -19.82 -15.80
N ILE A 678 38.61 -19.57 -14.68
CA ILE A 678 39.30 -19.17 -13.44
C ILE A 678 39.91 -20.43 -12.81
N GLU A 679 41.22 -20.38 -12.55
CA GLU A 679 41.99 -21.41 -11.86
C GLU A 679 42.87 -20.78 -10.76
N GLU A 680 43.54 -21.62 -9.97
CA GLU A 680 44.48 -21.18 -8.93
C GLU A 680 45.69 -20.46 -9.50
N THR A 681 46.40 -21.13 -10.40
CA THR A 681 47.73 -20.72 -10.89
C THR A 681 47.73 -20.22 -12.33
N ASN A 682 46.89 -20.75 -13.22
CA ASN A 682 46.97 -20.52 -14.68
C ASN A 682 45.72 -19.86 -15.32
N GLY A 683 45.01 -19.01 -14.56
CA GLY A 683 43.82 -18.30 -15.02
C GLY A 683 44.00 -16.77 -15.11
N PRO A 684 42.98 -16.02 -15.59
CA PRO A 684 43.05 -14.57 -15.70
C PRO A 684 43.20 -13.94 -14.31
N SER A 685 44.06 -12.92 -14.22
CA SER A 685 44.19 -12.14 -12.98
C SER A 685 42.96 -11.26 -12.75
N LEU A 686 42.76 -10.78 -11.52
CA LEU A 686 41.67 -9.85 -11.23
C LEU A 686 41.74 -8.60 -12.13
N SER A 687 42.95 -8.07 -12.38
CA SER A 687 43.16 -6.92 -13.26
C SER A 687 42.71 -7.19 -14.70
N ASP A 688 42.96 -8.39 -15.21
CA ASP A 688 42.56 -8.79 -16.57
C ASP A 688 41.03 -8.81 -16.69
N LEU A 689 40.35 -9.36 -15.68
CA LEU A 689 38.89 -9.41 -15.61
C LEU A 689 38.29 -7.99 -15.51
N LEU A 690 38.97 -7.04 -14.85
CA LEU A 690 38.55 -5.64 -14.81
C LEU A 690 38.68 -4.97 -16.17
N TYR A 691 39.78 -5.17 -16.90
CA TYR A 691 39.92 -4.64 -18.27
C TYR A 691 38.89 -5.21 -19.24
N LEU A 692 38.52 -6.48 -19.08
CA LEU A 692 37.43 -7.10 -19.86
C LEU A 692 36.08 -6.48 -19.52
N LEU A 693 35.81 -6.29 -18.24
CA LEU A 693 34.56 -5.74 -17.74
C LEU A 693 34.36 -4.27 -18.17
N ASP A 694 35.43 -3.48 -18.13
CA ASP A 694 35.45 -2.09 -18.54
C ASP A 694 35.47 -1.93 -20.08
N GLY A 695 35.56 -3.02 -20.86
CA GLY A 695 35.51 -2.96 -22.31
C GLY A 695 36.82 -2.51 -22.97
N ASN A 696 37.96 -2.60 -22.27
CA ASN A 696 39.25 -2.18 -22.80
C ASN A 696 39.87 -3.18 -23.78
N VAL A 697 39.52 -4.47 -23.65
CA VAL A 697 40.20 -5.57 -24.36
C VAL A 697 39.48 -5.89 -25.68
N PRO A 698 40.20 -5.95 -26.82
CA PRO A 698 39.60 -6.26 -28.11
C PRO A 698 39.23 -7.76 -28.24
N ASP A 699 38.32 -8.06 -29.16
CA ASP A 699 38.00 -9.45 -29.55
C ASP A 699 39.24 -10.15 -30.13
N GLY A 700 39.42 -11.44 -29.80
CA GLY A 700 40.56 -12.24 -30.26
C GLY A 700 41.82 -12.12 -29.40
N TYR A 701 41.76 -11.47 -28.24
CA TYR A 701 42.90 -11.38 -27.32
C TYR A 701 43.31 -12.76 -26.79
N GLN A 702 44.58 -13.11 -26.92
CA GLN A 702 45.15 -14.35 -26.37
C GLN A 702 45.59 -14.13 -24.92
N PHE A 703 45.01 -14.88 -23.98
CA PHE A 703 45.40 -14.83 -22.58
C PHE A 703 46.81 -15.39 -22.36
N ASN A 704 47.59 -14.70 -21.53
CA ASN A 704 48.89 -15.17 -21.06
C ASN A 704 48.80 -15.52 -19.56
N PRO A 705 48.87 -16.80 -19.16
CA PRO A 705 48.84 -17.21 -17.76
C PRO A 705 50.01 -16.64 -16.93
N SER A 706 51.11 -16.28 -17.58
CA SER A 706 52.34 -15.82 -16.93
C SER A 706 52.43 -14.31 -16.72
N SER A 707 51.54 -13.51 -17.33
CA SER A 707 51.58 -12.05 -17.20
C SER A 707 50.19 -11.40 -17.37
N PRO A 708 49.81 -10.42 -16.53
CA PRO A 708 48.59 -9.64 -16.72
C PRO A 708 48.56 -8.87 -18.05
N ILE A 709 47.38 -8.43 -18.47
CA ILE A 709 47.14 -7.60 -19.65
C ILE A 709 47.87 -6.25 -19.50
N ASP A 710 48.75 -5.95 -20.44
CA ASP A 710 49.40 -4.64 -20.58
C ASP A 710 48.52 -3.72 -21.47
N PRO A 711 48.15 -2.50 -21.03
CA PRO A 711 47.46 -1.50 -21.86
C PRO A 711 48.16 -1.12 -23.19
N LYS A 712 49.37 -1.61 -23.43
CA LYS A 712 50.11 -1.47 -24.70
C LYS A 712 49.76 -2.53 -25.76
N ILE A 713 48.90 -3.52 -25.45
CA ILE A 713 48.50 -4.52 -26.45
C ILE A 713 47.82 -3.86 -27.67
N PRO A 714 48.03 -4.38 -28.90
CA PRO A 714 47.34 -3.87 -30.08
C PRO A 714 45.82 -3.92 -29.91
N GLY A 715 45.14 -2.81 -30.23
CA GLY A 715 43.68 -2.71 -30.15
C GLY A 715 43.11 -2.43 -28.75
N PHE A 716 43.95 -2.19 -27.73
CA PHE A 716 43.46 -1.78 -26.40
C PHE A 716 42.72 -0.44 -26.45
N ILE A 717 41.47 -0.43 -25.97
CA ILE A 717 40.61 0.75 -25.94
C ILE A 717 40.91 1.54 -24.65
N LYS A 718 41.65 2.65 -24.76
CA LYS A 718 42.06 3.44 -23.58
C LYS A 718 40.90 4.06 -22.80
N ARG A 719 39.82 4.46 -23.48
CA ARG A 719 38.64 5.09 -22.89
C ARG A 719 37.38 4.46 -23.50
N PRO A 720 36.96 3.27 -23.01
CA PRO A 720 35.79 2.57 -23.53
C PRO A 720 34.52 3.38 -23.31
N ARG A 721 33.66 3.46 -24.33
CA ARG A 721 32.32 4.05 -24.20
C ARG A 721 31.35 3.00 -23.66
N LEU A 722 30.13 3.42 -23.30
CA LEU A 722 29.13 2.49 -22.78
C LEU A 722 28.90 1.29 -23.71
N LYS A 723 28.87 1.50 -25.04
CA LYS A 723 28.75 0.41 -26.03
C LYS A 723 29.90 -0.59 -26.10
N ASP A 724 31.06 -0.24 -25.53
CA ASP A 724 32.24 -1.09 -25.46
C ASP A 724 32.27 -1.89 -24.14
N GLN A 725 31.58 -1.40 -23.10
CA GLN A 725 31.53 -1.96 -21.74
C GLN A 725 30.59 -3.16 -21.61
N VAL A 726 30.77 -3.92 -20.54
CA VAL A 726 29.87 -5.04 -20.20
C VAL A 726 28.58 -4.54 -19.56
N HIS A 727 27.44 -5.08 -20.00
CA HIS A 727 26.12 -4.70 -19.49
C HIS A 727 25.52 -5.74 -18.53
N CYS A 728 26.03 -6.98 -18.53
CA CYS A 728 25.69 -8.01 -17.55
C CYS A 728 26.84 -9.01 -17.38
N VAL A 729 27.09 -9.46 -16.16
CA VAL A 729 28.07 -10.53 -15.86
C VAL A 729 27.33 -11.82 -15.50
N VAL A 730 27.72 -12.93 -16.13
CA VAL A 730 27.14 -14.25 -15.89
C VAL A 730 28.20 -15.15 -15.29
N PHE A 731 28.00 -15.57 -14.05
CA PHE A 731 28.85 -16.57 -13.41
C PHE A 731 28.38 -17.97 -13.80
N VAL A 732 29.27 -18.79 -14.36
CA VAL A 732 28.93 -20.14 -14.84
C VAL A 732 29.62 -21.17 -13.95
N PHE A 733 28.85 -22.10 -13.40
CA PHE A 733 29.32 -23.18 -12.53
C PHE A 733 28.73 -24.52 -12.94
N ASP A 734 29.49 -25.59 -12.72
CA ASP A 734 29.04 -26.97 -12.87
C ASP A 734 28.26 -27.39 -11.62
N ALA A 735 26.98 -27.74 -11.76
CA ALA A 735 26.13 -28.12 -10.64
C ALA A 735 26.61 -29.42 -9.95
N SER A 736 27.21 -30.35 -10.70
CA SER A 736 27.70 -31.63 -10.18
C SER A 736 28.99 -31.51 -9.36
N THR A 737 29.77 -30.44 -9.58
CA THR A 737 31.06 -30.22 -8.89
C THR A 737 31.12 -28.90 -8.13
N VAL A 738 29.98 -28.21 -7.93
CA VAL A 738 29.94 -26.89 -7.28
C VAL A 738 30.53 -26.92 -5.87
N GLU A 739 30.39 -28.04 -5.16
CA GLU A 739 30.94 -28.23 -3.81
C GLU A 739 32.45 -28.41 -3.79
N LEU A 740 33.05 -28.77 -4.93
CA LEU A 740 34.48 -29.04 -5.09
C LEU A 740 35.26 -27.79 -5.56
N VAL A 741 34.57 -26.67 -5.78
CA VAL A 741 35.22 -25.41 -6.19
C VAL A 741 36.13 -24.91 -5.07
N SER A 742 37.40 -24.70 -5.38
CA SER A 742 38.42 -24.36 -4.38
C SER A 742 38.22 -22.94 -3.78
N LYS A 743 38.68 -22.77 -2.54
CA LYS A 743 38.55 -21.50 -1.78
C LYS A 743 39.21 -20.31 -2.48
N SER A 744 40.30 -20.55 -3.19
CA SER A 744 41.04 -19.56 -3.99
C SER A 744 40.19 -19.01 -5.15
N VAL A 745 39.45 -19.87 -5.86
CA VAL A 745 38.53 -19.48 -6.93
C VAL A 745 37.37 -18.66 -6.36
N TRP A 746 36.76 -19.11 -5.25
CA TRP A 746 35.74 -18.33 -4.55
C TRP A 746 36.24 -16.95 -4.09
N THR A 747 37.49 -16.86 -3.65
CA THR A 747 38.10 -15.59 -3.26
C THR A 747 38.22 -14.64 -4.45
N LYS A 748 38.66 -15.12 -5.62
CA LYS A 748 38.70 -14.32 -6.86
C LYS A 748 37.30 -13.87 -7.29
N VAL A 749 36.30 -14.75 -7.22
CA VAL A 749 34.90 -14.43 -7.52
C VAL A 749 34.39 -13.33 -6.58
N ALA A 750 34.60 -13.45 -5.27
CA ALA A 750 34.17 -12.44 -4.30
C ALA A 750 34.83 -11.07 -4.52
N GLN A 751 36.13 -11.05 -4.81
CA GLN A 751 36.86 -9.82 -5.16
C GLN A 751 36.30 -9.16 -6.42
N LEU A 752 36.02 -9.95 -7.46
CA LEU A 752 35.42 -9.46 -8.69
C LEU A 752 34.00 -8.95 -8.47
N GLN A 753 33.18 -9.66 -7.69
CA GLN A 753 31.82 -9.22 -7.35
C GLN A 753 31.80 -7.85 -6.67
N SER A 754 32.76 -7.57 -5.78
CA SER A 754 32.91 -6.24 -5.17
C SER A 754 33.13 -5.15 -6.23
N GLN A 755 33.94 -5.43 -7.25
CA GLN A 755 34.22 -4.49 -8.33
C GLN A 755 33.07 -4.33 -9.32
N ILE A 756 32.31 -5.40 -9.58
CA ILE A 756 31.06 -5.39 -10.35
C ILE A 756 30.01 -4.53 -9.65
N ASN A 757 29.85 -4.70 -8.33
CA ASN A 757 28.88 -3.94 -7.53
C ASN A 757 29.18 -2.44 -7.56
N LYS A 758 30.45 -2.03 -7.49
CA LYS A 758 30.85 -0.61 -7.59
C LYS A 758 30.47 0.03 -8.92
N ARG A 759 30.34 -0.76 -9.99
CA ARG A 759 29.92 -0.31 -11.32
C ARG A 759 28.42 -0.46 -11.56
N GLU A 760 27.70 -1.02 -10.59
CA GLU A 760 26.28 -1.33 -10.64
C GLU A 760 25.90 -2.29 -11.79
N ILE A 761 26.84 -3.09 -12.29
CA ILE A 761 26.56 -4.03 -13.37
C ILE A 761 25.82 -5.24 -12.79
N PRO A 762 24.68 -5.64 -13.38
CA PRO A 762 23.89 -6.76 -12.88
C PRO A 762 24.60 -8.11 -13.08
N LYS A 763 24.27 -9.06 -12.21
CA LYS A 763 24.88 -10.40 -12.16
C LYS A 763 23.82 -11.49 -12.25
N ALA A 764 24.09 -12.52 -13.03
CA ALA A 764 23.32 -13.76 -13.08
C ALA A 764 24.23 -14.98 -12.88
N VAL A 765 23.64 -16.14 -12.59
CA VAL A 765 24.36 -17.40 -12.45
C VAL A 765 23.74 -18.48 -13.33
N LEU A 766 24.57 -19.23 -14.04
CA LEU A 766 24.19 -20.46 -14.72
C LEU A 766 24.78 -21.65 -13.97
N LEU A 767 23.92 -22.55 -13.50
CA LEU A 767 24.28 -23.87 -12.97
C LEU A 767 24.11 -24.89 -14.10
N THR A 768 25.20 -25.27 -14.74
CA THR A 768 25.22 -26.20 -15.87
C THR A 768 25.27 -27.65 -15.39
N LYS A 769 25.07 -28.61 -16.30
CA LYS A 769 25.22 -30.07 -16.06
C LYS A 769 24.31 -30.60 -14.94
N ILE A 770 23.10 -30.06 -14.85
CA ILE A 770 22.06 -30.51 -13.89
C ILE A 770 21.61 -31.95 -14.14
N ASP A 771 21.77 -32.45 -15.37
CA ASP A 771 21.56 -33.82 -15.77
C ASP A 771 22.58 -34.78 -15.12
N LYS A 772 23.79 -34.30 -14.78
CA LYS A 772 24.80 -35.08 -14.05
C LYS A 772 24.63 -34.99 -12.53
N LEU A 773 23.74 -34.13 -12.05
CA LEU A 773 23.50 -33.93 -10.61
C LEU A 773 22.51 -34.96 -10.04
N ALA A 774 21.46 -35.31 -10.79
CA ALA A 774 20.42 -36.22 -10.32
C ALA A 774 19.80 -37.04 -11.45
N VAL A 775 19.68 -38.36 -11.23
CA VAL A 775 19.15 -39.33 -12.20
C VAL A 775 17.74 -38.96 -12.68
N ILE A 776 16.89 -38.43 -11.79
CA ILE A 776 15.53 -37.97 -12.14
C ILE A 776 15.51 -36.88 -13.23
N VAL A 777 16.54 -36.02 -13.26
CA VAL A 777 16.69 -34.95 -14.26
C VAL A 777 17.35 -35.47 -15.53
N GLU A 778 18.26 -36.43 -15.39
CA GLU A 778 18.85 -37.15 -16.53
C GLU A 778 17.78 -37.90 -17.34
N GLU A 779 16.91 -38.64 -16.66
CA GLU A 779 15.80 -39.39 -17.26
C GLU A 779 14.72 -38.46 -17.83
N ASP A 780 14.36 -37.40 -17.09
CA ASP A 780 13.37 -36.43 -17.54
C ASP A 780 13.69 -34.99 -17.10
N LEU A 781 14.29 -34.23 -18.03
CA LEU A 781 14.62 -32.81 -17.83
C LEU A 781 13.41 -31.93 -17.46
N SER A 782 12.17 -32.36 -17.74
CA SER A 782 10.98 -31.59 -17.37
C SER A 782 10.73 -31.54 -15.86
N ARG A 783 11.37 -32.45 -15.11
CA ARG A 783 11.29 -32.55 -13.65
C ARG A 783 12.38 -31.77 -12.93
N VAL A 784 13.15 -30.94 -13.64
CA VAL A 784 14.22 -30.11 -13.05
C VAL A 784 13.73 -29.25 -11.87
N PHE A 785 12.52 -28.68 -11.96
CA PHE A 785 11.91 -27.88 -10.90
C PHE A 785 11.08 -28.69 -9.91
N GLU A 786 11.03 -30.01 -10.04
CA GLU A 786 10.51 -30.93 -9.02
C GLU A 786 11.66 -31.59 -8.24
N CYS A 787 12.88 -31.57 -8.80
CA CYS A 787 14.05 -32.21 -8.22
C CYS A 787 14.57 -31.43 -7.01
N GLU A 788 14.60 -32.10 -5.86
CA GLU A 788 15.09 -31.54 -4.60
C GLU A 788 16.61 -31.30 -4.62
N ASP A 789 17.39 -32.13 -5.32
CA ASP A 789 18.85 -31.94 -5.40
C ASP A 789 19.22 -30.69 -6.23
N VAL A 790 18.50 -30.44 -7.32
CA VAL A 790 18.65 -29.20 -8.10
C VAL A 790 18.25 -27.99 -7.25
N LYS A 791 17.13 -28.09 -6.50
CA LYS A 791 16.70 -27.04 -5.58
C LYS A 791 17.79 -26.70 -4.57
N LYS A 792 18.34 -27.71 -3.90
CA LYS A 792 19.43 -27.54 -2.92
C LYS A 792 20.69 -26.94 -3.55
N ALA A 793 21.06 -27.34 -4.77
CA ALA A 793 22.19 -26.75 -5.47
C ALA A 793 21.98 -25.25 -5.76
N VAL A 794 20.76 -24.86 -6.16
CA VAL A 794 20.38 -23.45 -6.34
C VAL A 794 20.43 -22.68 -5.02
N GLU A 795 19.88 -23.24 -3.94
CA GLU A 795 19.88 -22.61 -2.60
C GLU A 795 21.30 -22.42 -2.09
N LYS A 796 22.14 -23.45 -2.15
CA LYS A 796 23.55 -23.37 -1.75
C LYS A 796 24.34 -22.36 -2.57
N MET A 797 24.11 -22.31 -3.88
CA MET A 797 24.73 -21.30 -4.74
C MET A 797 24.28 -19.90 -4.34
N SER A 798 22.98 -19.71 -4.05
CA SER A 798 22.40 -18.44 -3.57
C SER A 798 23.10 -17.94 -2.32
N ASP A 799 23.27 -18.82 -1.33
CA ASP A 799 23.91 -18.51 -0.06
C ASP A 799 25.41 -18.20 -0.24
N THR A 800 26.09 -18.93 -1.12
CA THR A 800 27.55 -18.77 -1.34
C THR A 800 27.89 -17.50 -2.10
N ILE A 801 27.14 -17.19 -3.17
CA ILE A 801 27.42 -16.07 -4.07
C ILE A 801 26.70 -14.77 -3.67
N GLY A 802 25.75 -14.85 -2.73
CA GLY A 802 24.96 -13.72 -2.24
C GLY A 802 23.99 -13.14 -3.28
N LEU A 803 23.49 -13.96 -4.20
CA LEU A 803 22.50 -13.56 -5.21
C LEU A 803 21.16 -14.23 -4.91
N PRO A 804 20.02 -13.57 -5.20
CA PRO A 804 18.71 -14.16 -4.99
C PRO A 804 18.52 -15.39 -5.87
N ARG A 805 17.79 -16.39 -5.36
CA ARG A 805 17.56 -17.67 -6.04
C ARG A 805 17.10 -17.49 -7.49
N GLN A 806 16.22 -16.51 -7.74
CA GLN A 806 15.67 -16.20 -9.06
C GLN A 806 16.71 -15.80 -10.12
N ASN A 807 17.90 -15.34 -9.71
CA ASN A 807 19.01 -14.97 -10.60
C ASN A 807 19.94 -16.16 -10.92
N ILE A 808 19.63 -17.34 -10.38
CA ILE A 808 20.39 -18.58 -10.57
C ILE A 808 19.55 -19.53 -11.41
N TRP A 809 20.04 -19.87 -12.60
CA TRP A 809 19.35 -20.74 -13.55
C TRP A 809 20.02 -22.11 -13.65
N PRO A 810 19.32 -23.19 -13.26
CA PRO A 810 19.74 -24.54 -13.58
C PRO A 810 19.49 -24.81 -15.07
N ILE A 811 20.54 -25.15 -15.82
CA ILE A 811 20.46 -25.41 -17.25
C ILE A 811 21.24 -26.67 -17.63
N LYS A 812 20.79 -27.29 -18.72
CA LYS A 812 21.56 -28.28 -19.46
C LYS A 812 22.06 -27.63 -20.76
N ASN A 813 23.32 -27.86 -21.12
CA ASN A 813 23.87 -27.50 -22.42
C ASN A 813 23.85 -28.72 -23.34
N TYR A 814 23.83 -28.51 -24.66
CA TYR A 814 24.03 -29.61 -25.60
C TYR A 814 25.45 -30.18 -25.46
N GLU A 815 25.54 -31.51 -25.34
CA GLU A 815 26.81 -32.23 -25.19
C GLU A 815 26.85 -33.50 -26.06
N SER A 816 25.88 -34.40 -25.87
CA SER A 816 25.81 -35.70 -26.56
C SER A 816 24.73 -35.77 -27.64
N GLU A 817 23.82 -34.80 -27.66
CA GLU A 817 22.68 -34.79 -28.54
C GLU A 817 23.07 -34.43 -29.98
N ILE A 818 22.54 -35.19 -30.93
CA ILE A 818 22.71 -34.95 -32.37
C ILE A 818 21.58 -34.08 -32.96
N CYS A 819 20.52 -33.84 -32.19
CA CYS A 819 19.35 -33.05 -32.60
C CYS A 819 18.92 -32.10 -31.47
N ILE A 820 18.26 -31.02 -31.85
CA ILE A 820 17.70 -30.03 -30.93
C ILE A 820 16.58 -30.66 -30.08
N ASN A 821 16.59 -30.40 -28.78
CA ASN A 821 15.63 -30.85 -27.78
C ASN A 821 14.86 -29.65 -27.18
N GLU A 822 13.53 -29.72 -27.19
CA GLU A 822 12.66 -28.63 -26.71
C GLU A 822 12.90 -28.27 -25.23
N LYS A 823 13.17 -29.26 -24.37
CA LYS A 823 13.37 -29.03 -22.93
C LYS A 823 14.68 -28.27 -22.65
N VAL A 824 15.75 -28.65 -23.35
CA VAL A 824 17.05 -27.96 -23.30
C VAL A 824 16.91 -26.52 -23.80
N ASN A 825 16.17 -26.33 -24.89
CA ASN A 825 15.91 -25.00 -25.46
C ASN A 825 15.22 -24.07 -24.47
N VAL A 826 14.13 -24.54 -23.84
CA VAL A 826 13.34 -23.71 -22.91
C VAL A 826 14.18 -23.25 -21.73
N LEU A 827 15.02 -24.11 -21.14
CA LEU A 827 15.91 -23.72 -20.03
C LEU A 827 16.97 -22.69 -20.47
N ALA A 828 17.66 -22.95 -21.58
CA ALA A 828 18.72 -22.07 -22.06
C ALA A 828 18.18 -20.69 -22.51
N LEU A 829 17.04 -20.67 -23.22
CA LEU A 829 16.38 -19.44 -23.62
C LEU A 829 15.80 -18.68 -22.43
N GLY A 830 15.19 -19.38 -21.46
CA GLY A 830 14.67 -18.75 -20.24
C GLY A 830 15.77 -18.02 -19.45
N ALA A 831 16.93 -18.65 -19.32
CA ALA A 831 18.09 -18.03 -18.69
C ALA A 831 18.58 -16.80 -19.49
N LEU A 832 18.70 -16.91 -20.82
CA LEU A 832 19.14 -15.81 -21.67
C LEU A 832 18.16 -14.62 -21.68
N ASP A 833 16.85 -14.88 -21.73
CA ASP A 833 15.79 -13.86 -21.66
C ASP A 833 15.91 -13.04 -20.37
N GLN A 834 16.14 -13.70 -19.22
CA GLN A 834 16.37 -13.00 -17.96
C GLN A 834 17.68 -12.19 -17.96
N ILE A 835 18.78 -12.77 -18.46
CA ILE A 835 20.08 -12.09 -18.55
C ILE A 835 19.97 -10.81 -19.42
N LEU A 836 19.26 -10.89 -20.54
CA LEU A 836 18.99 -9.73 -21.40
C LEU A 836 18.08 -8.71 -20.72
N GLY A 837 17.09 -9.18 -19.95
CA GLY A 837 16.28 -8.33 -19.07
C GLY A 837 17.14 -7.50 -18.11
N PHE A 838 18.08 -8.14 -17.41
CA PHE A 838 19.02 -7.44 -16.53
C PHE A 838 19.89 -6.43 -17.27
N ALA A 839 20.42 -6.79 -18.44
CA ALA A 839 21.21 -5.87 -19.25
C ALA A 839 20.38 -4.65 -19.70
N ARG A 840 19.11 -4.84 -20.07
CA ARG A 840 18.20 -3.74 -20.43
C ARG A 840 17.91 -2.83 -19.25
N ASP A 841 17.60 -3.38 -18.08
CA ASP A 841 17.29 -2.59 -16.89
C ASP A 841 18.49 -1.74 -16.45
N PHE A 842 19.71 -2.29 -16.55
CA PHE A 842 20.95 -1.54 -16.35
C PHE A 842 21.08 -0.37 -17.33
N LEU A 843 20.84 -0.60 -18.62
CA LEU A 843 20.92 0.45 -19.63
C LEU A 843 19.82 1.52 -19.44
N MET A 844 18.57 1.14 -19.15
CA MET A 844 17.48 2.09 -18.87
C MET A 844 17.77 2.94 -17.62
N LYS A 845 18.38 2.36 -16.57
CA LYS A 845 18.82 3.14 -15.41
C LYS A 845 19.87 4.19 -15.79
N LYS A 846 20.82 3.85 -16.67
CA LYS A 846 21.82 4.79 -17.20
C LYS A 846 21.16 5.89 -18.04
N GLU A 847 20.16 5.56 -18.84
CA GLU A 847 19.36 6.53 -19.62
C GLU A 847 18.59 7.50 -18.72
N ALA A 848 17.90 6.99 -17.69
CA ALA A 848 17.15 7.82 -16.75
C ALA A 848 18.04 8.78 -15.94
N LEU A 849 19.25 8.35 -15.57
CA LEU A 849 20.25 9.22 -14.94
C LEU A 849 20.76 10.33 -15.87
N MET A 850 20.56 10.19 -17.18
CA MET A 850 20.92 11.20 -18.19
C MET A 850 19.74 12.11 -18.55
N SER A 851 18.52 11.85 -18.06
CA SER A 851 17.30 12.67 -18.26
C SER A 851 16.74 13.20 -16.92
N PHE A 852 17.02 14.45 -16.54
CA PHE A 852 16.58 15.01 -15.25
C PHE A 852 15.20 15.70 -15.32
N VAL A 853 14.38 15.51 -14.27
CA VAL A 853 13.08 16.18 -14.05
C VAL A 853 13.25 17.36 -13.09
N PRO A 854 12.73 18.56 -13.39
CA PRO A 854 12.82 19.72 -12.49
C PRO A 854 12.17 19.46 -11.13
N TRP A 855 12.81 19.90 -10.03
CA TRP A 855 12.23 19.89 -8.68
C TRP A 855 11.15 20.95 -8.46
N ARG A 856 10.94 21.84 -9.45
CA ARG A 856 9.85 22.80 -9.48
C ARG A 856 9.32 22.97 -10.90
N ASN A 857 8.00 22.90 -11.06
CA ASN A 857 7.36 23.19 -12.34
C ASN A 857 7.41 24.70 -12.61
N ALA A 858 8.18 25.10 -13.62
CA ALA A 858 8.21 26.46 -14.14
C ALA A 858 7.90 26.42 -15.65
N PRO A 859 7.27 27.48 -16.22
CA PRO A 859 7.15 27.61 -17.66
C PRO A 859 8.53 27.52 -18.32
N PRO A 860 8.67 26.93 -19.52
CA PRO A 860 9.93 26.92 -20.25
C PRO A 860 10.48 28.34 -20.41
N PHE A 861 11.80 28.53 -20.23
CA PHE A 861 12.43 29.86 -20.34
C PHE A 861 12.62 30.25 -21.81
N THR A 862 11.50 30.46 -22.51
CA THR A 862 11.44 30.87 -23.91
C THR A 862 11.20 32.37 -24.01
N ARG A 863 11.55 32.94 -25.16
CA ARG A 863 11.24 34.33 -25.50
C ARG A 863 9.73 34.61 -25.49
N GLU A 864 8.93 33.65 -25.92
CA GLU A 864 7.47 33.74 -25.92
C GLU A 864 6.90 33.89 -24.51
N ASN A 865 7.33 33.04 -23.58
CA ASN A 865 6.90 33.10 -22.17
C ASN A 865 7.37 34.39 -21.49
N LYS A 866 8.59 34.86 -21.77
CA LYS A 866 9.09 36.17 -21.32
C LYS A 866 8.14 37.29 -21.77
N LEU A 867 7.81 37.33 -23.07
CA LEU A 867 6.97 38.39 -23.62
C LEU A 867 5.56 38.36 -23.02
N ALA A 868 4.96 37.18 -22.87
CA ALA A 868 3.65 37.01 -22.25
C ALA A 868 3.64 37.45 -20.77
N LEU A 869 4.69 37.14 -20.00
CA LEU A 869 4.81 37.60 -18.61
C LEU A 869 5.04 39.12 -18.52
N ALA A 870 5.89 39.67 -19.37
CA ALA A 870 6.13 41.11 -19.44
C ALA A 870 4.83 41.87 -19.77
N GLU A 871 4.05 41.42 -20.76
CA GLU A 871 2.77 42.02 -21.13
C GLU A 871 1.75 41.97 -19.98
N LYS A 872 1.67 40.83 -19.26
CA LYS A 872 0.81 40.71 -18.07
C LYS A 872 1.19 41.71 -16.98
N ILE A 873 2.47 41.94 -16.76
CA ILE A 873 2.97 42.90 -15.75
C ILE A 873 2.81 44.35 -16.23
N GLU A 874 2.97 44.63 -17.53
CA GLU A 874 2.72 45.96 -18.09
C GLU A 874 1.24 46.36 -18.01
N ASN A 875 0.34 45.41 -18.23
CA ASN A 875 -1.12 45.62 -18.14
C ASN A 875 -1.68 45.48 -16.72
N TYR A 876 -0.84 45.16 -15.74
CA TYR A 876 -1.25 45.00 -14.35
C TYR A 876 -1.93 46.28 -13.81
N SER A 877 -3.04 46.09 -13.12
CA SER A 877 -3.69 47.11 -12.30
C SER A 877 -4.15 46.50 -10.99
N PRO A 878 -4.01 47.21 -9.86
CA PRO A 878 -4.63 46.78 -8.60
C PRO A 878 -6.15 46.55 -8.75
N PRO A 879 -6.77 45.69 -7.90
CA PRO A 879 -8.19 45.39 -7.98
C PRO A 879 -9.04 46.67 -7.89
N SER A 880 -9.95 46.88 -8.84
CA SER A 880 -10.67 48.16 -8.99
C SER A 880 -11.47 48.58 -7.74
N VAL A 881 -11.89 47.60 -6.92
CA VAL A 881 -12.65 47.80 -5.67
C VAL A 881 -11.83 48.51 -4.59
N THR A 882 -10.50 48.43 -4.63
CA THR A 882 -9.62 49.01 -3.58
C THR A 882 -9.34 50.50 -3.76
N LYS A 883 -9.64 51.07 -4.94
CA LYS A 883 -9.23 52.42 -5.36
C LYS A 883 -7.71 52.68 -5.26
N LEU A 884 -6.89 51.63 -5.16
CA LEU A 884 -5.44 51.73 -5.06
C LEU A 884 -4.82 52.21 -6.39
N SER A 885 -3.97 53.22 -6.33
CA SER A 885 -3.30 53.76 -7.52
C SER A 885 -2.19 52.84 -8.04
N GLN A 886 -1.41 52.25 -7.12
CA GLN A 886 -0.32 51.33 -7.43
C GLN A 886 0.05 50.43 -6.23
N ALA A 887 0.62 49.25 -6.50
CA ALA A 887 1.12 48.35 -5.46
C ALA A 887 2.53 48.75 -5.00
N ARG A 888 2.71 48.92 -3.68
CA ARG A 888 3.99 49.27 -3.06
C ARG A 888 4.65 48.03 -2.46
N ILE A 889 5.85 47.67 -2.94
CA ILE A 889 6.58 46.45 -2.56
C ILE A 889 7.87 46.84 -1.82
N LEU A 890 8.02 46.42 -0.58
CA LEU A 890 9.19 46.77 0.25
C LEU A 890 10.26 45.68 0.19
N MET A 891 11.49 46.02 -0.19
CA MET A 891 12.62 45.08 -0.21
C MET A 891 13.47 45.22 1.05
N ILE A 892 13.75 44.09 1.71
CA ILE A 892 14.48 44.02 2.98
C ILE A 892 15.54 42.92 2.88
N GLY A 893 16.74 43.12 3.42
CA GLY A 893 17.73 42.05 3.44
C GLY A 893 19.11 42.51 3.90
N PRO A 894 20.05 41.57 4.12
CA PRO A 894 21.41 41.89 4.53
C PRO A 894 22.13 42.87 3.59
N VAL A 895 23.21 43.47 4.08
CA VAL A 895 24.14 44.22 3.23
C VAL A 895 24.68 43.29 2.14
N GLN A 896 24.82 43.80 0.91
CA GLN A 896 25.23 43.03 -0.30
C GLN A 896 24.26 41.96 -0.81
N ALA A 897 23.06 41.84 -0.26
CA ALA A 897 22.07 40.84 -0.71
C ALA A 897 21.50 41.05 -2.14
N GLY A 898 21.91 42.09 -2.89
CA GLY A 898 21.45 42.29 -4.27
C GLY A 898 20.12 43.04 -4.44
N LYS A 899 19.61 43.74 -3.41
CA LYS A 899 18.35 44.53 -3.45
C LYS A 899 18.32 45.56 -4.58
N SER A 900 19.30 46.46 -4.62
CA SER A 900 19.37 47.51 -5.64
C SER A 900 19.66 46.94 -7.05
N SER A 901 20.42 45.84 -7.14
CA SER A 901 20.66 45.11 -8.40
C SER A 901 19.37 44.51 -8.98
N PHE A 902 18.45 44.04 -8.12
CA PHE A 902 17.15 43.58 -8.56
C PHE A 902 16.29 44.72 -9.13
N CYS A 903 16.27 45.91 -8.51
CA CYS A 903 15.64 47.10 -9.09
C CYS A 903 16.18 47.44 -10.48
N ASN A 904 17.51 47.39 -10.67
CA ASN A 904 18.13 47.64 -11.97
C ASN A 904 17.76 46.56 -12.99
N THR A 905 17.65 45.29 -12.57
CA THR A 905 17.24 44.17 -13.42
C THR A 905 15.82 44.39 -13.95
N ILE A 906 14.88 44.73 -13.07
CA ILE A 906 13.49 45.05 -13.47
C ILE A 906 13.45 46.27 -14.38
N ASN A 907 14.21 47.33 -14.07
CA ASN A 907 14.27 48.51 -14.94
C ASN A 907 14.83 48.17 -16.32
N SER A 908 15.84 47.30 -16.39
CA SER A 908 16.46 46.90 -17.65
C SER A 908 15.51 46.08 -18.53
N ILE A 909 14.73 45.18 -17.94
CA ILE A 909 13.69 44.39 -18.62
C ILE A 909 12.64 45.29 -19.28
N PHE A 910 12.12 46.29 -18.54
CA PHE A 910 11.04 47.13 -19.05
C PHE A 910 11.52 48.33 -19.89
N SER A 911 12.78 48.75 -19.77
CA SER A 911 13.37 49.78 -20.64
C SER A 911 14.00 49.22 -21.92
N ASP A 912 14.09 47.90 -22.04
CA ASP A 912 14.73 47.17 -23.16
C ASP A 912 16.21 47.56 -23.37
N GLN A 913 16.86 48.06 -22.32
CA GLN A 913 18.26 48.49 -22.29
C GLN A 913 18.87 48.10 -20.95
N ILE A 914 20.14 47.73 -20.91
CA ILE A 914 20.84 47.52 -19.63
C ILE A 914 21.04 48.86 -18.95
N THR A 915 20.55 48.98 -17.71
CA THR A 915 20.56 50.22 -16.94
C THR A 915 21.31 50.08 -15.62
N HIS A 916 22.21 51.03 -15.33
CA HIS A 916 22.92 51.15 -14.06
C HIS A 916 22.46 52.39 -13.28
N ARG A 917 21.14 52.55 -13.09
CA ARG A 917 20.56 53.78 -12.50
C ARG A 917 20.83 53.96 -11.01
N SER A 918 21.12 52.89 -10.27
CA SER A 918 21.53 52.96 -8.87
C SER A 918 23.04 52.77 -8.74
N VAL A 919 23.71 53.62 -7.95
CA VAL A 919 25.16 53.58 -7.73
C VAL A 919 25.53 52.24 -7.10
N VAL A 920 26.25 51.39 -7.84
CA VAL A 920 26.88 50.17 -7.31
C VAL A 920 28.39 50.43 -7.31
N SER A 921 28.99 50.69 -6.15
CA SER A 921 30.45 50.66 -6.00
C SER A 921 30.86 49.34 -5.37
N SER A 922 31.78 48.64 -6.02
CA SER A 922 32.25 47.29 -5.68
C SER A 922 33.32 47.25 -4.56
N SER A 923 33.47 48.32 -3.76
CA SER A 923 34.64 48.44 -2.87
C SER A 923 34.39 49.20 -1.54
N ALA A 924 33.31 48.90 -0.80
CA ALA A 924 33.19 49.37 0.59
C ALA A 924 32.42 48.40 1.50
N THR A 925 32.92 48.23 2.72
CA THR A 925 32.31 47.45 3.82
C THR A 925 31.08 48.13 4.46
N ASN A 926 30.55 49.20 3.86
CA ASN A 926 29.41 49.99 4.35
C ASN A 926 28.26 49.96 3.33
N SER A 927 27.00 49.91 3.80
CA SER A 927 25.79 49.94 2.95
C SER A 927 25.81 51.15 2.01
N VAL A 928 25.67 50.91 0.70
CA VAL A 928 25.67 51.96 -0.34
C VAL A 928 24.36 52.75 -0.31
N THR A 929 23.23 52.07 -0.09
CA THR A 929 21.93 52.70 0.18
C THR A 929 21.85 53.08 1.66
N LYS A 930 21.72 54.38 1.96
CA LYS A 930 21.48 54.90 3.32
C LYS A 930 20.06 55.44 3.52
N GLU A 931 19.34 55.66 2.43
CA GLU A 931 18.00 56.24 2.39
C GLU A 931 16.95 55.21 1.94
N TYR A 932 15.73 55.32 2.46
CA TYR A 932 14.54 54.68 1.89
C TYR A 932 14.17 55.34 0.56
N ARG A 933 14.12 54.58 -0.53
CA ARG A 933 13.79 55.11 -1.87
C ARG A 933 12.79 54.26 -2.63
N GLN A 934 11.81 54.91 -3.26
CA GLN A 934 10.84 54.30 -4.14
C GLN A 934 11.28 54.35 -5.61
N PHE A 935 11.29 53.20 -6.28
CA PHE A 935 11.61 53.06 -7.70
C PHE A 935 10.33 52.87 -8.50
N GLN A 936 10.01 53.86 -9.35
CA GLN A 936 8.95 53.77 -10.33
C GLN A 936 9.49 53.32 -11.69
N PHE A 937 8.80 52.38 -12.32
CA PHE A 937 9.18 51.85 -13.62
C PHE A 937 8.26 52.38 -14.72
N ARG A 938 8.80 52.53 -15.93
CA ARG A 938 8.05 52.90 -17.14
C ARG A 938 8.40 51.92 -18.24
N SER A 939 7.38 51.42 -18.94
CA SER A 939 7.57 50.55 -20.11
C SER A 939 8.17 51.37 -21.25
N GLY A 940 9.32 50.94 -21.78
CA GLY A 940 9.93 51.49 -22.99
C GLY A 940 9.12 51.18 -24.24
N ARG A 941 8.30 50.12 -24.21
CA ARG A 941 7.44 49.69 -25.33
C ARG A 941 6.17 50.53 -25.45
N THR A 942 5.50 50.80 -24.33
CA THR A 942 4.19 51.48 -24.31
C THR A 942 4.26 52.94 -23.82
N GLY A 943 5.38 53.35 -23.22
CA GLY A 943 5.55 54.67 -22.60
C GLY A 943 4.76 54.86 -21.30
N ARG A 944 3.97 53.87 -20.85
CA ARG A 944 3.12 53.92 -19.65
C ARG A 944 3.94 53.60 -18.39
N GLY A 945 3.61 54.28 -17.29
CA GLY A 945 4.13 53.93 -15.97
C GLY A 945 3.53 52.61 -15.48
N LEU A 946 4.34 51.72 -14.92
CA LEU A 946 3.85 50.48 -14.32
C LEU A 946 3.11 50.82 -13.01
N LYS A 947 2.02 50.10 -12.71
CA LYS A 947 1.21 50.32 -11.50
C LYS A 947 1.72 49.60 -10.25
N PHE A 948 3.05 49.52 -10.12
CA PHE A 948 3.72 49.09 -8.90
C PHE A 948 5.05 49.82 -8.76
N CYS A 949 5.52 49.94 -7.52
CA CYS A 949 6.85 50.46 -7.20
C CYS A 949 7.60 49.51 -6.27
N LEU A 950 8.92 49.43 -6.46
CA LEU A 950 9.82 48.70 -5.56
C LEU A 950 10.48 49.71 -4.62
N CYS A 951 10.41 49.47 -3.32
CA CYS A 951 11.02 50.32 -2.31
C CYS A 951 12.29 49.67 -1.79
N ASP A 952 13.44 50.29 -2.02
CA ASP A 952 14.73 49.83 -1.53
C ASP A 952 15.03 50.40 -0.14
N THR A 953 15.64 49.58 0.71
CA THR A 953 16.03 49.92 2.09
C THR A 953 17.52 49.71 2.30
N CYS A 954 18.09 50.36 3.31
CA CYS A 954 19.48 50.10 3.68
C CYS A 954 19.64 48.65 4.20
N GLY A 955 20.80 48.04 3.95
CA GLY A 955 21.02 46.64 4.33
C GLY A 955 21.11 46.44 5.83
N ILE A 956 20.59 45.30 6.32
CA ILE A 956 20.66 44.94 7.75
C ILE A 956 22.02 44.32 8.08
N ALA A 957 22.64 44.77 9.16
CA ALA A 957 23.85 44.21 9.75
C ALA A 957 23.75 44.13 11.29
N GLU A 958 24.80 43.63 11.96
CA GLU A 958 24.78 43.47 13.43
C GLU A 958 24.59 44.82 14.15
N ARG A 959 25.31 45.86 13.71
CA ARG A 959 25.35 47.20 14.34
C ARG A 959 24.80 48.33 13.47
N PHE A 960 24.28 48.03 12.28
CA PHE A 960 23.78 49.00 11.30
C PHE A 960 22.51 48.49 10.63
N GLY A 961 21.67 49.41 10.12
CA GLY A 961 20.39 49.12 9.50
C GLY A 961 19.19 49.55 10.36
N PRO A 962 17.97 49.51 9.80
CA PRO A 962 16.77 49.96 10.49
C PRO A 962 16.46 49.02 11.66
N ASP A 963 16.00 49.59 12.77
CA ASP A 963 15.57 48.77 13.89
C ASP A 963 14.22 48.07 13.60
N SER A 964 13.87 47.12 14.46
CA SER A 964 12.65 46.33 14.29
C SER A 964 11.33 47.14 14.38
N THR A 965 11.39 48.38 14.90
CA THR A 965 10.26 49.30 15.06
C THR A 965 10.14 50.21 13.82
N GLU A 966 11.26 50.77 13.35
CA GLU A 966 11.34 51.53 12.09
C GLU A 966 10.87 50.69 10.90
N MET A 967 11.22 49.40 10.89
CA MET A 967 10.74 48.47 9.86
C MET A 967 9.22 48.27 9.89
N VAL A 968 8.61 48.33 11.07
CA VAL A 968 7.15 48.26 11.20
C VAL A 968 6.52 49.56 10.72
N TYR A 969 7.13 50.71 10.99
CA TYR A 969 6.71 52.01 10.45
C TYR A 969 6.83 52.07 8.92
N LEU A 970 7.85 51.45 8.32
CA LEU A 970 7.95 51.31 6.86
C LEU A 970 6.78 50.50 6.28
N VAL A 971 6.48 49.35 6.89
CA VAL A 971 5.38 48.47 6.43
C VAL A 971 4.03 49.18 6.54
N ASP A 972 3.83 49.93 7.63
CA ASP A 972 2.61 50.70 7.84
C ASP A 972 2.50 51.95 6.95
N GLY A 973 3.58 52.37 6.28
CA GLY A 973 3.59 53.57 5.43
C GLY A 973 3.80 54.87 6.21
N ASN A 974 4.30 54.80 7.46
CA ASN A 974 4.51 55.98 8.30
C ASN A 974 5.79 56.77 7.94
N ILE A 975 6.69 56.19 7.15
CA ILE A 975 7.99 56.80 6.78
C ILE A 975 7.92 57.33 5.34
N PRO A 976 8.27 58.62 5.10
CA PRO A 976 8.25 59.22 3.77
C PRO A 976 9.44 58.79 2.91
N ASP A 977 9.29 58.93 1.58
CA ASP A 977 10.39 58.71 0.63
C ASP A 977 11.58 59.63 0.90
N GLY A 978 12.81 59.12 0.78
CA GLY A 978 14.04 59.86 1.03
C GLY A 978 14.50 59.90 2.50
N TYR A 979 13.84 59.17 3.40
CA TYR A 979 14.26 59.09 4.81
C TYR A 979 15.62 58.39 4.96
N GLU A 980 16.58 59.03 5.61
CA GLU A 980 17.91 58.46 5.91
C GLU A 980 17.91 57.76 7.28
N PHE A 981 18.27 56.47 7.30
CA PHE A 981 18.28 55.69 8.54
C PHE A 981 19.48 56.06 9.42
N ASN A 982 19.20 56.60 10.62
CA ASN A 982 20.23 56.95 11.60
C ASN A 982 20.09 56.10 12.88
N PRO A 983 21.00 55.12 13.10
CA PRO A 983 20.95 54.25 14.28
C PRO A 983 21.02 54.98 15.63
N SER A 984 21.55 56.21 15.65
CA SER A 984 21.68 57.02 16.85
C SER A 984 20.45 57.89 17.15
N SER A 985 19.52 58.00 16.19
CA SER A 985 18.30 58.82 16.28
C SER A 985 17.20 58.23 15.40
N PRO A 986 16.61 57.07 15.78
CA PRO A 986 15.55 56.43 15.01
C PRO A 986 14.31 57.33 14.92
N ILE A 987 13.50 57.14 13.87
CA ILE A 987 12.27 57.93 13.71
C ILE A 987 11.26 57.59 14.81
N THR A 988 10.71 58.64 15.43
CA THR A 988 9.64 58.51 16.42
C THR A 988 8.40 59.28 15.96
N PRO A 989 7.19 58.94 16.46
CA PRO A 989 5.96 59.62 16.08
C PRO A 989 5.98 61.13 16.33
N GLU A 990 6.87 61.64 17.18
CA GLU A 990 6.98 63.05 17.54
C GLU A 990 7.86 63.87 16.56
N GLN A 991 8.55 63.24 15.62
CA GLN A 991 9.45 63.92 14.67
C GLN A 991 8.71 64.52 13.47
N SER A 992 9.19 65.69 13.00
CA SER A 992 8.66 66.36 11.81
C SER A 992 8.92 65.51 10.55
N GLY A 993 7.87 64.95 9.95
CA GLY A 993 7.95 64.09 8.76
C GLY A 993 7.34 62.70 8.94
N PHE A 994 6.95 62.31 10.16
CA PHE A 994 6.22 61.06 10.39
C PHE A 994 4.77 61.15 9.89
N ILE A 995 4.33 60.19 9.07
CA ILE A 995 2.97 60.15 8.53
C ILE A 995 2.07 59.48 9.55
N HIS A 996 1.27 60.22 10.31
CA HIS A 996 0.44 59.66 11.40
C HIS A 996 -0.73 58.77 10.94
N GLN A 997 -1.25 58.99 9.74
CA GLN A 997 -2.39 58.24 9.20
C GLN A 997 -2.15 57.91 7.71
N PRO A 998 -1.30 56.93 7.41
CA PRO A 998 -1.05 56.51 6.04
C PRO A 998 -2.34 55.96 5.41
N GLY A 999 -2.64 56.41 4.20
CA GLY A 999 -3.67 55.84 3.35
C GLY A 999 -3.21 54.54 2.71
N LEU A 1000 -4.09 53.91 1.93
CA LEU A 1000 -3.79 52.63 1.28
C LEU A 1000 -2.61 52.73 0.30
N ASP A 1001 -2.41 53.88 -0.36
CA ASP A 1001 -1.30 54.09 -1.32
C ASP A 1001 0.07 54.28 -0.63
N GLU A 1002 0.08 54.77 0.62
CA GLU A 1002 1.29 54.91 1.43
C GLU A 1002 1.74 53.58 2.07
N MET A 1003 0.81 52.65 2.27
CA MET A 1003 1.08 51.35 2.89
C MET A 1003 1.87 50.38 2.00
N VAL A 1004 2.65 49.50 2.62
CA VAL A 1004 3.31 48.38 1.92
C VAL A 1004 2.34 47.23 1.74
N HIS A 1005 2.27 46.72 0.51
CA HIS A 1005 1.34 45.68 0.09
C HIS A 1005 1.98 44.29 0.10
N CYS A 1006 3.31 44.21 -0.09
CA CYS A 1006 4.07 42.97 0.03
C CYS A 1006 5.52 43.28 0.45
N VAL A 1007 6.09 42.42 1.29
CA VAL A 1007 7.49 42.52 1.73
C VAL A 1007 8.34 41.44 1.08
N VAL A 1008 9.43 41.84 0.43
CA VAL A 1008 10.35 40.95 -0.25
C VAL A 1008 11.66 40.89 0.52
N PHE A 1009 11.95 39.73 1.10
CA PHE A 1009 13.25 39.48 1.72
C PHE A 1009 14.26 39.04 0.67
N VAL A 1010 15.39 39.73 0.56
CA VAL A 1010 16.42 39.42 -0.43
C VAL A 1010 17.65 38.85 0.29
N PHE A 1011 18.13 37.70 -0.17
CA PHE A 1011 19.35 37.06 0.32
C PHE A 1011 20.34 36.79 -0.81
N ASP A 1012 21.61 36.84 -0.46
CA ASP A 1012 22.71 36.36 -1.30
C ASP A 1012 22.88 34.86 -1.05
N GLY A 1013 22.67 34.07 -2.11
CA GLY A 1013 22.78 32.62 -2.08
C GLY A 1013 24.20 32.09 -1.87
N SER A 1014 25.23 32.80 -2.38
CA SER A 1014 26.63 32.39 -2.27
C SER A 1014 27.21 32.65 -0.87
N THR A 1015 26.55 33.50 -0.06
CA THR A 1015 27.00 33.88 1.28
C THR A 1015 26.05 33.51 2.42
N LEU A 1016 25.04 32.68 2.19
CA LEU A 1016 24.06 32.25 3.22
C LEU A 1016 24.70 31.75 4.52
N GLU A 1017 25.83 31.04 4.43
CA GLU A 1017 26.52 30.48 5.62
C GLU A 1017 27.26 31.54 6.44
N LYS A 1018 27.57 32.68 5.83
CA LYS A 1018 28.33 33.78 6.43
C LYS A 1018 27.44 34.79 7.14
N ILE A 1019 26.12 34.65 7.04
CA ILE A 1019 25.16 35.57 7.67
C ILE A 1019 25.17 35.35 9.20
N PRO A 1020 25.48 36.37 10.01
CA PRO A 1020 25.51 36.24 11.47
C PRO A 1020 24.14 35.88 12.05
N ARG A 1021 24.12 35.10 13.14
CA ARG A 1021 22.87 34.71 13.83
C ARG A 1021 22.05 35.91 14.30
N SER A 1022 22.71 36.97 14.75
CA SER A 1022 22.08 38.23 15.17
C SER A 1022 21.25 38.88 14.05
N VAL A 1023 21.67 38.72 12.79
CA VAL A 1023 20.93 39.21 11.60
C VAL A 1023 19.73 38.33 11.30
N TRP A 1024 19.88 37.00 11.39
CA TRP A 1024 18.76 36.06 11.27
C TRP A 1024 17.68 36.31 12.32
N ASP A 1025 18.06 36.54 13.57
CA ASP A 1025 17.11 36.80 14.66
C ASP A 1025 16.32 38.10 14.46
N LYS A 1026 16.98 39.18 13.97
CA LYS A 1026 16.31 40.43 13.59
C LYS A 1026 15.27 40.21 12.47
N LEU A 1027 15.64 39.43 11.44
CA LEU A 1027 14.77 39.12 10.31
C LEU A 1027 13.57 38.25 10.72
N LYS A 1028 13.78 37.20 11.54
CA LYS A 1028 12.70 36.38 12.13
C LYS A 1028 11.75 37.22 12.97
N CYS A 1029 12.28 38.10 13.83
CA CYS A 1029 11.45 38.97 14.67
C CYS A 1029 10.55 39.88 13.82
N LEU A 1030 11.09 40.44 12.74
CA LEU A 1030 10.32 41.23 11.79
C LEU A 1030 9.24 40.40 11.10
N LEU A 1031 9.56 39.18 10.66
CA LEU A 1031 8.63 38.26 10.01
C LEU A 1031 7.44 37.91 10.94
N VAL A 1032 7.70 37.63 12.21
CA VAL A 1032 6.64 37.42 13.23
C VAL A 1032 5.72 38.63 13.36
N ARG A 1033 6.26 39.85 13.32
CA ARG A 1033 5.46 41.08 13.40
C ARG A 1033 4.63 41.31 12.14
N MET A 1034 5.16 41.01 10.96
CA MET A 1034 4.43 41.10 9.70
C MET A 1034 3.31 40.07 9.61
N ASN A 1035 3.55 38.85 10.08
CA ASN A 1035 2.52 37.80 10.20
C ASN A 1035 1.35 38.23 11.10
N LYS A 1036 1.64 38.85 12.26
CA LYS A 1036 0.59 39.40 13.13
C LYS A 1036 -0.26 40.48 12.45
N LYS A 1037 0.31 41.22 11.50
CA LYS A 1037 -0.38 42.27 10.73
C LYS A 1037 -1.04 41.76 9.45
N GLY A 1038 -0.83 40.50 9.10
CA GLY A 1038 -1.32 39.87 7.88
C GLY A 1038 -0.64 40.35 6.60
N THR A 1039 0.53 41.02 6.69
CA THR A 1039 1.26 41.49 5.51
C THR A 1039 1.98 40.31 4.83
N PRO A 1040 1.72 40.04 3.54
CA PRO A 1040 2.33 38.92 2.85
C PRO A 1040 3.82 39.21 2.59
N HIS A 1041 4.61 38.14 2.60
CA HIS A 1041 6.05 38.22 2.41
C HIS A 1041 6.56 37.08 1.54
N ILE A 1042 7.66 37.33 0.83
CA ILE A 1042 8.29 36.38 -0.10
C ILE A 1042 9.81 36.59 -0.07
N VAL A 1043 10.57 35.55 -0.39
CA VAL A 1043 12.03 35.58 -0.39
C VAL A 1043 12.58 35.48 -1.81
N LEU A 1044 13.53 36.35 -2.15
CA LEU A 1044 14.37 36.26 -3.34
C LEU A 1044 15.76 35.79 -2.96
N LEU A 1045 16.20 34.70 -3.59
CA LEU A 1045 17.55 34.16 -3.46
C LEU A 1045 18.35 34.57 -4.69
N THR A 1046 19.25 35.55 -4.52
CA THR A 1046 20.08 36.14 -5.58
C THR A 1046 21.42 35.43 -5.70
N LYS A 1047 22.16 35.72 -6.78
CA LYS A 1047 23.52 35.22 -7.06
C LYS A 1047 23.62 33.70 -7.15
N ILE A 1048 22.62 33.10 -7.79
CA ILE A 1048 22.56 31.65 -8.03
C ILE A 1048 23.64 31.17 -8.99
N ASP A 1049 24.10 32.05 -9.87
CA ASP A 1049 25.24 31.91 -10.78
C ASP A 1049 26.57 31.75 -10.03
N GLU A 1050 26.77 32.52 -8.96
CA GLU A 1050 27.95 32.36 -8.09
C GLU A 1050 27.88 31.07 -7.24
N MET A 1051 26.68 30.57 -6.94
CA MET A 1051 26.49 29.35 -6.16
C MET A 1051 26.83 28.09 -6.98
N VAL A 1052 26.41 28.05 -8.25
CA VAL A 1052 26.48 26.86 -9.10
C VAL A 1052 26.87 27.23 -10.52
N LYS A 1053 28.10 26.87 -10.90
CA LYS A 1053 28.65 27.14 -12.24
C LYS A 1053 27.84 26.52 -13.38
N GLU A 1054 27.11 25.44 -13.15
CA GLU A 1054 26.25 24.83 -14.18
C GLU A 1054 25.05 25.72 -14.54
N VAL A 1055 24.57 26.52 -13.59
CA VAL A 1055 23.45 27.45 -13.78
C VAL A 1055 23.91 28.75 -14.45
N ASP A 1056 25.18 29.12 -14.30
CA ASP A 1056 25.84 30.19 -15.06
C ASP A 1056 25.84 29.90 -16.59
N TYR A 1057 26.05 28.64 -16.99
CA TYR A 1057 26.00 28.25 -18.41
C TYR A 1057 24.57 28.07 -18.97
N ASN A 1058 23.61 27.66 -18.14
CA ASN A 1058 22.22 27.46 -18.56
C ASN A 1058 21.22 27.66 -17.42
N ILE A 1059 20.71 28.89 -17.33
CA ILE A 1059 19.83 29.36 -16.27
C ILE A 1059 18.48 28.62 -16.28
N SER A 1060 18.05 28.09 -17.43
CA SER A 1060 16.81 27.30 -17.52
C SER A 1060 16.81 26.04 -16.64
N ARG A 1061 17.98 25.57 -16.22
CA ARG A 1061 18.16 24.40 -15.34
C ARG A 1061 18.20 24.75 -13.85
N VAL A 1062 17.92 26.00 -13.48
CA VAL A 1062 17.87 26.47 -12.08
C VAL A 1062 16.97 25.59 -11.21
N TYR A 1063 15.84 25.12 -11.75
CA TYR A 1063 14.90 24.23 -11.07
C TYR A 1063 15.23 22.74 -11.22
N GLU A 1064 16.39 22.40 -11.79
CA GLU A 1064 16.94 21.04 -11.82
C GLU A 1064 18.13 20.89 -10.86
N CYS A 1065 18.71 22.00 -10.41
CA CYS A 1065 19.92 22.03 -9.59
C CYS A 1065 19.65 21.69 -8.11
N THR A 1066 20.38 20.72 -7.57
CA THR A 1066 20.18 20.21 -6.20
C THR A 1066 20.73 21.18 -5.15
N GLU A 1067 21.82 21.87 -5.44
CA GLU A 1067 22.47 22.85 -4.55
C GLU A 1067 21.58 24.07 -4.33
N ILE A 1068 20.93 24.58 -5.39
CA ILE A 1068 19.94 25.66 -5.29
C ILE A 1068 18.72 25.19 -4.49
N LYS A 1069 18.26 23.95 -4.68
CA LYS A 1069 17.18 23.36 -3.88
C LYS A 1069 17.53 23.31 -2.39
N MET A 1070 18.74 22.87 -2.04
CA MET A 1070 19.20 22.85 -0.65
C MET A 1070 19.27 24.25 -0.03
N ALA A 1071 19.68 25.26 -0.80
CA ALA A 1071 19.69 26.65 -0.33
C ALA A 1071 18.28 27.21 -0.10
N VAL A 1072 17.33 26.88 -0.99
CA VAL A 1072 15.91 27.20 -0.83
C VAL A 1072 15.36 26.57 0.46
N GLU A 1073 15.61 25.28 0.69
CA GLU A 1073 15.17 24.56 1.89
C GLU A 1073 15.80 25.15 3.17
N LYS A 1074 17.09 25.53 3.12
CA LYS A 1074 17.80 26.15 4.25
C LYS A 1074 17.19 27.49 4.64
N VAL A 1075 16.90 28.36 3.67
CA VAL A 1075 16.30 29.67 3.95
C VAL A 1075 14.86 29.52 4.45
N SER A 1076 14.10 28.58 3.86
CA SER A 1076 12.75 28.22 4.32
C SER A 1076 12.74 27.76 5.79
N GLN A 1077 13.65 26.87 6.18
CA GLN A 1077 13.79 26.40 7.55
C GLN A 1077 14.22 27.52 8.51
N MET A 1078 15.16 28.37 8.10
CA MET A 1078 15.67 29.45 8.93
C MET A 1078 14.63 30.55 9.17
N LEU A 1079 13.74 30.83 8.21
CA LEU A 1079 12.70 31.85 8.35
C LEU A 1079 11.33 31.31 8.75
N GLU A 1080 11.17 29.98 8.83
CA GLU A 1080 9.90 29.31 9.13
C GLU A 1080 8.79 29.66 8.12
N ILE A 1081 9.16 29.72 6.84
CA ILE A 1081 8.25 30.01 5.71
C ILE A 1081 8.20 28.84 4.74
N SER A 1082 7.20 28.80 3.87
CA SER A 1082 7.09 27.76 2.83
C SER A 1082 8.28 27.80 1.85
N PRO A 1083 8.88 26.65 1.46
CA PRO A 1083 9.86 26.60 0.38
C PRO A 1083 9.32 27.18 -0.93
N ASN A 1084 8.00 27.16 -1.11
CA ASN A 1084 7.37 27.78 -2.28
C ASN A 1084 7.51 29.30 -2.29
N ASP A 1085 7.75 29.95 -1.16
CA ASP A 1085 7.91 31.40 -1.06
C ASP A 1085 9.36 31.85 -1.17
N VAL A 1086 10.28 30.93 -1.47
CA VAL A 1086 11.67 31.25 -1.83
C VAL A 1086 11.84 31.12 -3.35
N MET A 1087 12.22 32.19 -4.02
CA MET A 1087 12.40 32.25 -5.46
C MET A 1087 13.87 32.50 -5.81
N PRO A 1088 14.56 31.55 -6.49
CA PRO A 1088 15.88 31.79 -7.02
C PRO A 1088 15.80 32.76 -8.20
N ILE A 1089 16.68 33.76 -8.21
CA ILE A 1089 16.80 34.76 -9.29
C ILE A 1089 18.26 35.05 -9.59
N GLN A 1090 18.51 35.51 -10.81
CA GLN A 1090 19.79 36.09 -11.23
C GLN A 1090 19.56 37.57 -11.58
N ASN A 1091 20.48 38.42 -11.14
CA ASN A 1091 20.47 39.85 -11.48
C ASN A 1091 21.50 40.12 -12.56
N TYR A 1092 21.30 41.16 -13.38
CA TYR A 1092 22.34 41.62 -14.31
C TYR A 1092 23.53 42.21 -13.53
N VAL A 1093 24.74 41.77 -13.86
CA VAL A 1093 26.00 42.21 -13.26
C VAL A 1093 26.98 42.69 -14.34
N ASP A 1094 27.41 41.79 -15.24
CA ASP A 1094 28.45 42.02 -16.25
C ASP A 1094 27.93 41.87 -17.70
N GLU A 1095 26.67 41.49 -17.88
CA GLU A 1095 26.10 41.26 -19.21
C GLU A 1095 25.99 42.58 -20.00
N GLY A 1096 26.40 42.57 -21.27
CA GLY A 1096 26.28 43.72 -22.17
C GLY A 1096 24.97 43.77 -22.97
N ILE A 1097 24.17 42.70 -22.92
CA ILE A 1097 22.87 42.55 -23.60
C ILE A 1097 21.87 41.80 -22.71
N LEU A 1098 20.57 42.06 -22.90
CA LEU A 1098 19.50 41.36 -22.18
C LEU A 1098 19.49 39.86 -22.51
N ASN A 1099 19.21 39.04 -21.50
CA ASN A 1099 19.14 37.59 -21.56
C ASN A 1099 17.72 37.11 -21.22
N ASP A 1100 17.09 36.41 -22.16
CA ASP A 1100 15.71 35.94 -22.00
C ASP A 1100 15.50 35.00 -20.80
N GLN A 1101 16.53 34.25 -20.39
CA GLN A 1101 16.44 33.34 -19.24
C GLN A 1101 16.49 34.09 -17.90
N ILE A 1102 17.34 35.12 -17.79
CA ILE A 1102 17.39 36.03 -16.62
C ILE A 1102 16.04 36.75 -16.48
N ASP A 1103 15.53 37.26 -17.60
CA ASP A 1103 14.27 38.00 -17.63
C ASP A 1103 13.08 37.13 -17.21
N ASN A 1104 13.00 35.89 -17.69
CA ASN A 1104 11.96 34.94 -17.28
C ASN A 1104 11.94 34.73 -15.75
N LEU A 1105 13.10 34.55 -15.12
CA LEU A 1105 13.18 34.38 -13.66
C LEU A 1105 12.73 35.62 -12.89
N ALA A 1106 13.22 36.79 -13.29
CA ALA A 1106 12.85 38.05 -12.63
C ALA A 1106 11.36 38.39 -12.81
N LEU A 1107 10.80 38.15 -14.00
CA LEU A 1107 9.38 38.37 -14.30
C LEU A 1107 8.48 37.39 -13.53
N LEU A 1108 8.86 36.11 -13.40
CA LEU A 1108 8.14 35.14 -12.57
C LEU A 1108 8.09 35.59 -11.09
N ALA A 1109 9.20 36.12 -10.58
CA ALA A 1109 9.27 36.65 -9.23
C ALA A 1109 8.32 37.84 -9.01
N ILE A 1110 8.35 38.83 -9.89
CA ILE A 1110 7.46 40.00 -9.81
C ILE A 1110 5.99 39.60 -9.97
N HIS A 1111 5.68 38.69 -10.90
CA HIS A 1111 4.30 38.22 -11.07
C HIS A 1111 3.73 37.62 -9.79
N LYS A 1112 4.53 36.80 -9.09
CA LYS A 1112 4.13 36.21 -7.81
C LYS A 1112 3.97 37.26 -6.70
N VAL A 1113 4.91 38.22 -6.61
CA VAL A 1113 4.85 39.33 -5.62
C VAL A 1113 3.57 40.17 -5.80
N LEU A 1114 3.20 40.49 -7.04
CA LEU A 1114 1.99 41.27 -7.33
C LEU A 1114 0.70 40.50 -6.97
N GLY A 1115 0.70 39.18 -7.13
CA GLY A 1115 -0.40 38.32 -6.66
C GLY A 1115 -0.63 38.45 -5.15
N TYR A 1116 0.45 38.40 -4.36
CA TYR A 1116 0.39 38.60 -2.91
C TYR A 1116 -0.05 40.02 -2.52
N ALA A 1117 0.44 41.04 -3.21
CA ALA A 1117 0.03 42.42 -2.98
C ALA A 1117 -1.50 42.61 -3.19
N ASN A 1118 -2.07 41.97 -4.21
CA ASN A 1118 -3.51 42.03 -4.49
C ASN A 1118 -4.36 41.37 -3.41
N GLU A 1119 -3.98 40.18 -2.95
CA GLU A 1119 -4.70 39.47 -1.90
C GLU A 1119 -4.74 40.27 -0.60
N PHE A 1120 -3.63 40.90 -0.24
CA PHE A 1120 -3.54 41.75 0.94
C PHE A 1120 -4.43 42.99 0.82
N ALA A 1121 -4.42 43.65 -0.35
CA ALA A 1121 -5.26 44.83 -0.60
C ALA A 1121 -6.76 44.52 -0.46
N LEU A 1122 -7.21 43.34 -0.90
CA LEU A 1122 -8.61 42.89 -0.80
C LEU A 1122 -9.03 42.61 0.65
N LYS A 1123 -8.21 41.90 1.44
CA LYS A 1123 -8.53 41.56 2.85
C LYS A 1123 -8.74 42.78 3.75
N ARG A 1124 -8.13 43.92 3.43
CA ARG A 1124 -8.24 45.17 4.21
C ARG A 1124 -9.53 45.94 3.98
N LEU A 1125 -10.27 45.70 2.89
CA LEU A 1125 -11.59 46.29 2.64
C LEU A 1125 -12.67 45.72 3.59
N ASP A 1126 -12.72 44.40 3.77
CA ASP A 1126 -13.69 43.70 4.63
C ASP A 1126 -13.66 44.16 6.11
N VAL A 1127 -12.51 44.66 6.58
CA VAL A 1127 -12.32 45.11 7.96
C VAL A 1127 -12.82 46.54 8.19
N LYS A 1128 -12.96 47.37 7.14
CA LYS A 1128 -13.49 48.74 7.26
C LYS A 1128 -15.02 48.76 7.21
N ASP A 1129 -15.65 47.90 6.40
CA ASP A 1129 -17.12 47.82 6.30
C ASP A 1129 -17.79 47.19 7.54
N SER A 1130 -17.03 46.50 8.40
CA SER A 1130 -17.52 45.94 9.65
C SER A 1130 -17.54 46.93 10.84
N ARG A 1131 -17.16 48.21 10.64
CA ARG A 1131 -17.14 49.26 11.70
C ARG A 1131 -18.12 50.43 11.52
N GLN A 1132 -18.93 50.47 10.46
CA GLN A 1132 -20.04 51.43 10.36
C GLN A 1132 -21.36 50.67 10.19
N GLY A 1133 -22.14 50.62 11.27
CA GLY A 1133 -23.49 50.10 11.24
C GLY A 1133 -24.45 51.07 10.53
N PHE A 1134 -25.33 50.47 9.70
CA PHE A 1134 -26.68 50.89 9.32
C PHE A 1134 -26.99 52.41 9.30
N ASP A 1135 -27.14 52.95 8.09
CA ASP A 1135 -28.36 53.70 7.76
C ASP A 1135 -28.67 53.49 6.26
N LEU A 1136 -29.83 52.90 5.97
CA LEU A 1136 -30.18 52.39 4.65
C LEU A 1136 -31.28 53.29 4.05
N ASP A 1137 -30.89 54.22 3.18
CA ASP A 1137 -31.85 55.05 2.45
C ASP A 1137 -32.20 54.45 1.07
N ASN A 1138 -33.50 54.30 0.87
CA ASN A 1138 -34.18 53.41 -0.08
C ASN A 1138 -34.20 53.88 -1.56
N LYS A 1139 -33.04 54.13 -2.21
CA LYS A 1139 -33.03 54.50 -3.65
C LYS A 1139 -32.06 53.77 -4.58
N VAL A 1140 -31.19 52.88 -4.07
CA VAL A 1140 -30.19 52.19 -4.92
C VAL A 1140 -30.62 50.78 -5.35
N VAL A 1141 -31.57 50.16 -4.62
CA VAL A 1141 -32.00 48.77 -4.87
C VAL A 1141 -32.78 48.61 -6.19
N LEU A 1142 -33.43 49.65 -6.71
CA LEU A 1142 -34.19 49.53 -7.96
C LEU A 1142 -33.34 49.63 -9.24
N THR A 1143 -32.17 50.27 -9.20
CA THR A 1143 -31.33 50.47 -10.40
C THR A 1143 -30.40 49.28 -10.67
N ILE A 1144 -29.99 48.55 -9.63
CA ILE A 1144 -29.11 47.37 -9.75
C ILE A 1144 -29.88 46.15 -10.29
N VAL A 1145 -31.18 46.02 -9.94
CA VAL A 1145 -32.03 44.94 -10.45
C VAL A 1145 -32.31 45.09 -11.96
N ALA A 1146 -32.36 46.32 -12.48
CA ALA A 1146 -32.59 46.56 -13.91
C ALA A 1146 -31.36 46.25 -14.80
N VAL A 1147 -30.13 46.48 -14.30
CA VAL A 1147 -28.88 46.23 -15.04
C VAL A 1147 -28.46 44.76 -14.99
N GLY A 1148 -28.77 44.04 -13.90
CA GLY A 1148 -28.50 42.60 -13.78
C GLY A 1148 -29.33 41.74 -14.75
N ILE A 1149 -30.58 42.14 -15.02
CA ILE A 1149 -31.48 41.39 -15.92
C ILE A 1149 -31.04 41.54 -17.39
N THR A 1150 -30.41 42.66 -17.77
CA THR A 1150 -29.90 42.87 -19.13
C THR A 1150 -28.58 42.15 -19.40
N ALA A 1151 -27.69 42.04 -18.39
CA ALA A 1151 -26.44 41.27 -18.52
C ALA A 1151 -26.67 39.75 -18.54
N ALA A 1152 -27.63 39.26 -17.75
CA ALA A 1152 -27.98 37.84 -17.73
C ALA A 1152 -28.59 37.37 -19.07
N LEU A 1153 -29.41 38.20 -19.73
CA LEU A 1153 -30.00 37.84 -21.03
C LEU A 1153 -28.97 37.78 -22.17
N VAL A 1154 -27.95 38.63 -22.16
CA VAL A 1154 -26.91 38.64 -23.22
C VAL A 1154 -25.99 37.41 -23.09
N THR A 1155 -25.66 37.02 -21.86
CA THR A 1155 -24.80 35.85 -21.59
C THR A 1155 -25.50 34.53 -21.95
N LEU A 1156 -26.82 34.44 -21.71
CA LEU A 1156 -27.62 33.26 -22.06
C LEU A 1156 -27.75 33.06 -23.58
N ILE A 1157 -27.72 34.13 -24.38
CA ILE A 1157 -27.85 34.06 -25.85
C ILE A 1157 -26.50 33.70 -26.52
N THR A 1158 -25.36 34.02 -25.91
CA THR A 1158 -24.03 33.66 -26.42
C THR A 1158 -23.64 32.21 -26.14
N ASP A 1159 -23.93 31.67 -24.95
CA ASP A 1159 -23.58 30.28 -24.62
C ASP A 1159 -24.38 29.27 -25.44
N VAL A 1160 -25.68 29.50 -25.65
CA VAL A 1160 -26.53 28.60 -26.46
C VAL A 1160 -26.06 28.55 -27.92
N LYS A 1161 -25.55 29.65 -28.48
CA LYS A 1161 -25.01 29.69 -29.86
C LYS A 1161 -23.66 28.98 -29.99
N ILE A 1162 -22.80 29.05 -28.98
CA ILE A 1162 -21.49 28.38 -28.99
C ILE A 1162 -21.66 26.87 -28.81
N THR A 1163 -22.55 26.44 -27.91
CA THR A 1163 -22.84 25.00 -27.72
C THR A 1163 -23.52 24.39 -28.94
N LEU A 1164 -24.48 25.09 -29.58
CA LEU A 1164 -25.10 24.63 -30.82
C LEU A 1164 -24.11 24.61 -32.00
N ALA A 1165 -23.19 25.57 -32.11
CA ALA A 1165 -22.15 25.57 -33.14
C ALA A 1165 -21.17 24.40 -32.96
N PHE A 1166 -20.81 24.06 -31.71
CA PHE A 1166 -19.92 22.94 -31.42
C PHE A 1166 -20.58 21.59 -31.72
N ILE A 1167 -21.88 21.45 -31.42
CA ILE A 1167 -22.68 20.26 -31.76
C ILE A 1167 -22.85 20.15 -33.28
N PHE A 1168 -23.07 21.27 -33.99
CA PHE A 1168 -23.23 21.26 -35.44
C PHE A 1168 -21.92 20.92 -36.17
N ILE A 1169 -20.76 21.44 -35.70
CA ILE A 1169 -19.44 21.14 -36.25
C ILE A 1169 -19.05 19.67 -36.00
N THR A 1170 -19.36 19.12 -34.82
CA THR A 1170 -19.09 17.70 -34.51
C THR A 1170 -20.02 16.76 -35.28
N MET A 1171 -21.29 17.11 -35.50
CA MET A 1171 -22.18 16.36 -36.39
C MET A 1171 -21.73 16.43 -37.86
N LEU A 1172 -21.30 17.60 -38.36
CA LEU A 1172 -20.76 17.74 -39.72
C LEU A 1172 -19.47 16.94 -39.91
N ALA A 1173 -18.58 16.92 -38.90
CA ALA A 1173 -17.37 16.11 -38.93
C ALA A 1173 -17.68 14.61 -38.95
N MET A 1174 -18.68 14.14 -38.19
CA MET A 1174 -19.12 12.74 -38.23
C MET A 1174 -19.81 12.36 -39.55
N ILE A 1175 -20.59 13.27 -40.15
CA ILE A 1175 -21.24 13.05 -41.44
C ILE A 1175 -20.19 13.02 -42.57
N MET A 1176 -19.22 13.93 -42.56
CA MET A 1176 -18.10 13.95 -43.50
C MET A 1176 -17.20 12.71 -43.34
N TYR A 1177 -16.97 12.25 -42.12
CA TYR A 1177 -16.21 11.01 -41.85
C TYR A 1177 -16.96 9.76 -42.34
N ARG A 1178 -18.29 9.71 -42.20
CA ARG A 1178 -19.10 8.61 -42.77
C ARG A 1178 -19.21 8.67 -44.29
N LEU A 1179 -19.20 9.86 -44.90
CA LEU A 1179 -19.15 10.04 -46.36
C LEU A 1179 -17.76 9.77 -46.96
N TYR A 1180 -16.70 9.77 -46.16
CA TYR A 1180 -15.34 9.42 -46.59
C TYR A 1180 -15.05 7.91 -46.48
N LEU A 1181 -15.84 7.17 -45.70
CA LEU A 1181 -15.72 5.73 -45.48
C LEU A 1181 -16.73 4.88 -46.28
N GLY A 1182 -17.62 5.51 -47.03
CA GLY A 1182 -18.47 4.89 -48.05
C GLY A 1182 -18.08 5.38 -49.42
#